data_AF-A0A7K4CXS6-F1
#
_entry.id   AF-A0A7K4CXS6-F1
#
_cell.length_a   1.000
_cell.length_b   1.000
_cell.length_c   1.000
_cell.angle_alpha   90.00
_cell.angle_beta   90.00
_cell.angle_gamma   90.00
#
_symmetry.space_group_name_H-M   'P 1'
#
loop_
_entity.id
_entity.type
_entity.pdbx_description
1 polymer ?
#
loop_
_entity_poly.entity_id
_entity_poly.type
_entity_poly.pdbx_seq_one_letter_code
_entity_poly.pdbx_strand_id
1 'polypeptide(L)'
;MEQPIKNSFPSRFATMQIIIAIIALAAASIMLALAGIVFWFFSSDLVGYELPVFGGIAVPVGAVLTGFLLDRSDRLSRKCQLTSINLKWLVITLVILLLFVGVFLVSFLMAGFDLATFDVESIDLSSPTPRSLVIFAVIAVVTALPCPFIYFGLKTIRASKHGGSGSLPRSPRGTLVKSSTLAAVAMLFMVAGGFAIDLFTSNLVTSKVQGGNGHVDGPWLTWDADPRSSICITWLTATPNSTLVKYGTSPGMLNMTYQDASLSKLHKARLVGLSPDTTYYYWIPEIFETPHNSTQFNFTTAPNVPRPFKFAVFGDMQPDSPSSDIMRTNGLVIDGLLQRDIDFAVQVGDIASSGSSLSDWHLSFTSLARLGAHVPLQNTIGNHDWSGMAGALNWRDLFSYPYAGGPLSQYYSYDYLNAHFVVIDNFERLYAMSQRQLRWIEDDITAARARGQDWIFCFFHLSIMTTSTTGMLQGLQRVLVPLFDRLAVDAVFYGHDHDYQHYNYTYGWNGLVYEPGHAWTHHPVQYFMTGGGGANLEVGYGVLSQGLRTDTVRWWNTTAGSYQDKQYTRHPWNASRYVTNPGFPVNYTQYSAEGTHDGKYYYHYPPHQAYHDEHAQLGFQYGEQAFHFIEVSIDGNTCNITARYPNGVMLAGPGGIAPQSWVFVKP
;
A
#
# COMPACT_ATOMS: atom_id res chain seq x y z
N MET A 1 -21.11 -78.06 22.93
CA MET A 1 -22.10 -77.15 23.56
C MET A 1 -21.37 -76.47 24.69
N GLU A 2 -21.09 -75.17 24.75
CA GLU A 2 -21.55 -73.96 24.04
C GLU A 2 -20.36 -72.99 23.89
N GLN A 3 -20.43 -72.07 22.92
CA GLN A 3 -19.39 -71.06 22.68
C GLN A 3 -19.39 -69.92 23.73
N PRO A 4 -18.25 -69.23 23.96
CA PRO A 4 -18.26 -67.99 24.71
C PRO A 4 -18.60 -66.82 23.79
N ILE A 5 -19.78 -66.20 23.98
CA ILE A 5 -20.08 -64.91 23.38
C ILE A 5 -19.33 -63.84 24.19
N LYS A 6 -18.13 -63.47 23.72
CA LYS A 6 -17.47 -62.21 24.06
C LYS A 6 -18.14 -61.09 23.25
N ASN A 7 -19.04 -60.35 23.87
CA ASN A 7 -19.45 -59.03 23.38
C ASN A 7 -19.45 -58.03 24.56
N SER A 8 -18.26 -57.53 24.90
CA SER A 8 -18.16 -56.28 25.66
C SER A 8 -18.26 -55.13 24.65
N PHE A 9 -19.45 -54.56 24.47
CA PHE A 9 -19.55 -53.22 23.91
C PHE A 9 -18.72 -52.27 24.80
N PRO A 10 -17.86 -51.40 24.23
CA PRO A 10 -17.21 -50.36 25.02
C PRO A 10 -18.31 -49.55 25.71
N SER A 11 -18.17 -49.28 27.00
CA SER A 11 -19.07 -48.33 27.66
C SER A 11 -19.08 -47.03 26.84
N ARG A 12 -20.21 -46.32 26.75
CA ARG A 12 -20.27 -45.02 26.03
C ARG A 12 -19.14 -44.07 26.45
N PHE A 13 -18.63 -44.22 27.67
CA PHE A 13 -17.44 -43.57 28.21
C PHE A 13 -16.12 -43.96 27.53
N ALA A 14 -15.87 -45.25 27.26
CA ALA A 14 -14.67 -45.70 26.57
C ALA A 14 -14.63 -45.19 25.11
N THR A 15 -15.79 -45.19 24.43
CA THR A 15 -15.91 -44.62 23.07
C THR A 15 -15.63 -43.12 23.07
N MET A 16 -16.15 -42.37 24.04
CA MET A 16 -15.91 -40.92 24.15
C MET A 16 -14.44 -40.59 24.46
N GLN A 17 -13.76 -41.38 25.31
CA GLN A 17 -12.34 -41.21 25.59
C GLN A 17 -11.46 -41.49 24.37
N ILE A 18 -11.82 -42.48 23.55
CA ILE A 18 -11.13 -42.78 22.29
C ILE A 18 -11.29 -41.62 21.30
N ILE A 19 -12.49 -41.05 21.17
CA ILE A 19 -12.76 -39.89 20.30
C ILE A 19 -11.92 -38.68 20.74
N ILE A 20 -11.89 -38.36 22.04
CA ILE A 20 -11.09 -37.23 22.56
C ILE A 20 -9.61 -37.43 22.28
N ALA A 21 -9.11 -38.67 22.41
CA ALA A 21 -7.71 -38.95 22.12
C ALA A 21 -7.36 -38.87 20.63
N ILE A 22 -8.28 -39.29 19.75
CA ILE A 22 -8.12 -39.14 18.30
C ILE A 22 -8.07 -37.66 17.93
N ILE A 23 -8.93 -36.82 18.52
CA ILE A 23 -8.91 -35.37 18.30
C ILE A 23 -7.58 -34.75 18.77
N ALA A 24 -7.09 -35.14 19.96
CA ALA A 24 -5.81 -34.65 20.47
C ALA A 24 -4.62 -35.05 19.58
N LEU A 25 -4.62 -36.27 19.03
CA LEU A 25 -3.60 -36.74 18.10
C LEU A 25 -3.72 -36.06 16.73
N ALA A 26 -4.92 -35.82 16.23
CA ALA A 26 -5.13 -35.07 14.99
C ALA A 26 -4.64 -33.63 15.10
N ALA A 27 -4.92 -32.96 16.23
CA ALA A 27 -4.41 -31.62 16.51
C ALA A 27 -2.87 -31.60 16.57
N ALA A 28 -2.25 -32.60 17.21
CA ALA A 28 -0.80 -32.71 17.25
C ALA A 28 -0.18 -32.94 15.85
N SER A 29 -0.81 -33.76 15.01
CA SER A 29 -0.36 -33.99 13.63
C SER A 29 -0.44 -32.74 12.77
N ILE A 30 -1.49 -31.92 12.93
CA ILE A 30 -1.61 -30.62 12.24
C ILE A 30 -0.51 -29.67 12.72
N MET A 31 -0.27 -29.58 14.03
CA MET A 31 0.80 -28.72 14.57
C MET A 31 2.20 -29.18 14.13
N LEU A 32 2.44 -30.48 13.98
CA LEU A 32 3.69 -31.01 13.44
C LEU A 32 3.87 -30.69 11.94
N ALA A 33 2.79 -30.75 11.15
CA ALA A 33 2.83 -30.35 9.74
C ALA A 33 3.12 -28.85 9.60
N LEU A 34 2.52 -28.00 10.45
CA LEU A 34 2.79 -26.57 10.51
C LEU A 34 4.24 -26.27 10.92
N ALA A 35 4.79 -27.00 11.90
CA ALA A 35 6.20 -26.89 12.27
C ALA A 35 7.13 -27.28 11.10
N GLY A 36 6.77 -28.30 10.31
CA GLY A 36 7.50 -28.69 9.10
C GLY A 36 7.52 -27.60 8.03
N ILE A 37 6.41 -26.86 7.85
CA ILE A 37 6.31 -25.72 6.94
C ILE A 37 7.19 -24.56 7.43
N VAL A 38 7.18 -24.26 8.74
CA VAL A 38 8.05 -23.26 9.36
C VAL A 38 9.53 -23.61 9.17
N PHE A 39 9.92 -24.87 9.38
CA PHE A 39 11.29 -25.33 9.15
C PHE A 39 11.71 -25.26 7.69
N TRP A 40 10.83 -25.65 6.76
CA TRP A 40 11.08 -25.55 5.33
C TRP A 40 11.28 -24.08 4.91
N PHE A 41 10.48 -23.18 5.46
CA PHE A 41 10.55 -21.74 5.20
C PHE A 41 11.87 -21.10 5.68
N PHE A 42 12.40 -21.49 6.85
CA PHE A 42 13.69 -21.00 7.35
C PHE A 42 14.91 -21.75 6.81
N SER A 43 14.71 -22.84 6.06
CA SER A 43 15.82 -23.66 5.55
C SER A 43 16.67 -22.97 4.48
N SER A 44 16.14 -21.95 3.80
CA SER A 44 16.89 -21.12 2.85
C SER A 44 17.86 -20.15 3.55
N ASP A 45 17.57 -19.73 4.78
CA ASP A 45 18.35 -18.73 5.53
C ASP A 45 19.34 -19.35 6.53
N LEU A 46 19.24 -20.66 6.79
CA LEU A 46 20.04 -21.38 7.81
C LEU A 46 21.21 -22.19 7.22
N VAL A 47 21.54 -22.01 5.94
CA VAL A 47 22.63 -22.73 5.26
C VAL A 47 23.96 -22.42 5.96
N GLY A 48 24.54 -23.40 6.67
CA GLY A 48 25.86 -23.33 7.31
C GLY A 48 25.90 -23.46 8.84
N TYR A 49 24.76 -23.57 9.53
CA TYR A 49 24.73 -23.76 11.00
C TYR A 49 24.31 -25.20 11.35
N GLU A 50 25.14 -25.96 12.07
CA GLU A 50 24.83 -27.35 12.47
C GLU A 50 23.97 -27.45 13.75
N LEU A 51 24.00 -26.45 14.64
CA LEU A 51 23.22 -26.43 15.89
C LEU A 51 21.67 -26.47 15.77
N PRO A 52 21.00 -25.89 14.74
CA PRO A 52 19.54 -25.77 14.69
C PRO A 52 18.80 -27.10 14.52
N VAL A 53 19.37 -28.05 13.77
CA VAL A 53 18.76 -29.37 13.56
C VAL A 53 18.77 -30.18 14.85
N PHE A 54 19.85 -30.06 15.65
CA PHE A 54 19.95 -30.73 16.93
C PHE A 54 19.04 -30.11 17.99
N GLY A 55 18.89 -28.77 18.06
CA GLY A 55 18.01 -28.11 19.02
C GLY A 55 16.52 -28.39 18.78
N GLY A 56 16.08 -28.35 17.52
CA GLY A 56 14.69 -28.63 17.11
C GLY A 56 14.25 -30.08 17.34
N ILE A 57 15.19 -31.02 17.47
CA ILE A 57 14.91 -32.44 17.73
C ILE A 57 15.16 -32.77 19.21
N ALA A 58 16.25 -32.29 19.81
CA ALA A 58 16.66 -32.68 21.16
C ALA A 58 15.74 -32.11 22.25
N VAL A 59 15.20 -30.89 22.09
CA VAL A 59 14.32 -30.28 23.11
C VAL A 59 12.95 -30.98 23.18
N PRO A 60 12.24 -31.23 22.05
CA PRO A 60 11.00 -32.01 22.07
C PRO A 60 11.22 -33.45 22.55
N VAL A 61 12.29 -34.11 22.09
CA VAL A 61 12.62 -35.49 22.48
C VAL A 61 12.98 -35.57 23.96
N GLY A 62 13.74 -34.62 24.48
CA GLY A 62 14.09 -34.50 25.89
C GLY A 62 12.85 -34.30 26.77
N ALA A 63 11.93 -33.40 26.41
CA ALA A 63 10.70 -33.17 27.16
C ALA A 63 9.79 -34.40 27.21
N VAL A 64 9.67 -35.13 26.09
CA VAL A 64 8.90 -36.38 26.01
C VAL A 64 9.55 -37.49 26.82
N LEU A 65 10.88 -37.64 26.74
CA LEU A 65 11.64 -38.62 27.53
C LEU A 65 11.57 -38.33 29.03
N THR A 66 11.71 -37.07 29.45
CA THR A 66 11.56 -36.67 30.86
C THR A 66 10.15 -36.96 31.36
N GLY A 67 9.12 -36.63 30.58
CA GLY A 67 7.73 -37.00 30.90
C GLY A 67 7.53 -38.52 31.05
N PHE A 68 8.17 -39.32 30.19
CA PHE A 68 8.09 -40.79 30.21
C PHE A 68 8.86 -41.42 31.38
N LEU A 69 10.08 -40.92 31.66
CA LEU A 69 10.94 -41.39 32.76
C LEU A 69 10.32 -41.05 34.12
N LEU A 70 9.70 -39.88 34.25
CA LEU A 70 8.99 -39.47 35.46
C LEU A 70 7.71 -40.30 35.69
N ASP A 71 6.97 -40.63 34.62
CA ASP A 71 5.75 -41.47 34.69
C ASP A 71 6.06 -42.93 35.08
N ARG A 72 7.28 -43.42 34.82
CA ARG A 72 7.72 -44.78 35.18
C ARG A 72 8.55 -44.90 36.46
N SER A 73 8.86 -43.79 37.13
CA SER A 73 9.71 -43.82 38.33
C SER A 73 8.93 -44.21 39.58
N ASP A 74 8.93 -45.50 39.89
CA ASP A 74 8.33 -46.06 41.11
C ASP A 74 8.94 -45.52 42.40
N ARG A 75 10.19 -45.03 42.37
CA ARG A 75 10.85 -44.40 43.52
C ARG A 75 10.32 -42.99 43.78
N LEU A 76 10.05 -42.20 42.73
CA LEU A 76 9.48 -40.85 42.88
C LEU A 76 8.00 -40.90 43.26
N SER A 77 7.23 -41.79 42.62
CA SER A 77 5.80 -41.99 42.90
C SER A 77 5.56 -42.33 44.39
N ARG A 78 6.41 -43.19 44.97
CA ARG A 78 6.36 -43.57 46.39
C ARG A 78 6.86 -42.47 47.33
N LYS A 79 7.93 -41.74 46.99
CA LYS A 79 8.43 -40.63 47.82
C LYS A 79 7.49 -39.42 47.85
N CYS A 80 6.75 -39.17 46.77
CA CYS A 80 5.86 -38.00 46.65
C CYS A 80 4.37 -38.31 46.87
N GLN A 81 4.00 -39.57 47.18
CA GLN A 81 2.62 -40.03 47.38
C GLN A 81 1.66 -39.65 46.22
N LEU A 82 2.13 -39.75 44.97
CA LEU A 82 1.34 -39.35 43.79
C LEU A 82 0.56 -40.55 43.24
N THR A 83 -0.70 -40.73 43.67
CA THR A 83 -1.58 -41.83 43.18
C THR A 83 -2.32 -41.49 41.87
N SER A 84 -2.29 -40.25 41.41
CA SER A 84 -2.68 -39.82 40.07
C SER A 84 -2.03 -38.47 39.76
N ILE A 85 -1.73 -38.20 38.48
CA ILE A 85 -1.06 -36.95 38.10
C ILE A 85 -1.94 -35.76 38.51
N ASN A 86 -1.47 -35.08 39.56
CA ASN A 86 -2.14 -33.95 40.17
C ASN A 86 -1.98 -32.72 39.26
N LEU A 87 -3.03 -31.89 39.15
CA LEU A 87 -3.08 -30.65 38.36
C LEU A 87 -1.88 -29.73 38.66
N LYS A 88 -1.29 -29.88 39.86
CA LYS A 88 -0.06 -29.25 40.32
C LYS A 88 1.11 -29.38 39.35
N TRP A 89 1.24 -30.46 38.57
CA TRP A 89 2.36 -30.61 37.63
C TRP A 89 2.16 -29.87 36.30
N LEU A 90 0.92 -29.71 35.82
CA LEU A 90 0.60 -28.80 34.72
C LEU A 90 0.86 -27.34 35.16
N VAL A 91 0.50 -27.03 36.41
CA VAL A 91 0.77 -25.73 37.01
C VAL A 91 2.27 -25.49 37.17
N ILE A 92 3.07 -26.50 37.56
CA ILE A 92 4.53 -26.37 37.63
C ILE A 92 5.13 -26.15 36.24
N THR A 93 4.69 -26.86 35.21
CA THR A 93 5.18 -26.62 33.83
C THR A 93 4.76 -25.24 33.33
N LEU A 94 3.53 -24.79 33.61
CA LEU A 94 3.06 -23.43 33.30
C LEU A 94 3.82 -22.36 34.10
N VAL A 95 4.14 -22.60 35.37
CA VAL A 95 4.91 -21.70 36.22
C VAL A 95 6.36 -21.65 35.75
N ILE A 96 6.96 -22.76 35.32
CA ILE A 96 8.30 -22.76 34.72
C ILE A 96 8.29 -21.99 33.39
N LEU A 97 7.25 -22.16 32.56
CA LEU A 97 7.10 -21.40 31.31
C LEU A 97 6.88 -19.90 31.59
N LEU A 98 6.04 -19.56 32.57
CA LEU A 98 5.79 -18.19 33.01
C LEU A 98 7.00 -17.55 33.71
N LEU A 99 7.81 -18.33 34.42
CA LEU A 99 9.09 -17.89 34.97
C LEU A 99 10.13 -17.69 33.87
N PHE A 100 10.12 -18.50 32.81
CA PHE A 100 10.94 -18.27 31.63
C PHE A 100 10.52 -17.01 30.89
N VAL A 101 9.21 -16.79 30.72
CA VAL A 101 8.62 -15.57 30.15
C VAL A 101 8.85 -14.36 31.07
N GLY A 102 8.85 -14.55 32.39
CA GLY A 102 9.10 -13.53 33.39
C GLY A 102 10.56 -13.12 33.47
N VAL A 103 11.50 -14.07 33.43
CA VAL A 103 12.94 -13.82 33.30
C VAL A 103 13.25 -13.19 31.94
N PHE A 104 12.54 -13.56 30.88
CA PHE A 104 12.55 -12.91 29.57
C PHE A 104 12.07 -11.45 29.66
N LEU A 105 10.91 -11.17 30.28
CA LEU A 105 10.37 -9.81 30.48
C LEU A 105 11.23 -8.94 31.41
N VAL A 106 11.80 -9.52 32.47
CA VAL A 106 12.69 -8.79 33.39
C VAL A 106 14.04 -8.53 32.73
N SER A 107 14.58 -9.45 31.92
CA SER A 107 15.79 -9.20 31.13
C SER A 107 15.54 -8.18 30.00
N PHE A 108 14.32 -8.18 29.44
CA PHE A 108 13.84 -7.21 28.46
C PHE A 108 13.68 -5.79 29.08
N LEU A 109 13.13 -5.68 30.30
CA LEU A 109 12.90 -4.41 30.99
C LEU A 109 14.15 -3.85 31.71
N MET A 110 15.01 -4.71 32.28
CA MET A 110 16.25 -4.30 32.97
C MET A 110 17.36 -3.86 32.01
N ALA A 111 17.22 -4.14 30.70
CA ALA A 111 18.12 -3.64 29.66
C ALA A 111 17.76 -2.22 29.16
N GLY A 112 16.80 -1.54 29.80
CA GLY A 112 16.44 -0.15 29.48
C GLY A 112 15.62 0.03 28.20
N PHE A 113 14.83 -0.98 27.81
CA PHE A 113 13.97 -0.93 26.62
C PHE A 113 12.73 -0.04 26.82
N ASP A 114 12.55 0.95 25.95
CA ASP A 114 11.30 1.69 25.75
C ASP A 114 10.59 1.19 24.49
N LEU A 115 9.38 0.65 24.63
CA LEU A 115 8.57 0.12 23.54
C LEU A 115 8.08 1.20 22.55
N ALA A 116 8.11 2.47 22.96
CA ALA A 116 7.67 3.58 22.11
C ALA A 116 8.69 3.99 21.04
N THR A 117 9.96 3.56 21.17
CA THR A 117 11.08 3.99 20.31
C THR A 117 11.78 2.84 19.58
N PHE A 118 11.19 1.65 19.54
CA PHE A 118 11.79 0.49 18.88
C PHE A 118 11.74 0.63 17.34
N ASP A 119 12.91 0.85 16.73
CA ASP A 119 13.11 0.91 15.28
C ASP A 119 13.63 -0.46 14.78
N VAL A 120 12.87 -1.09 13.90
CA VAL A 120 13.13 -2.47 13.40
C VAL A 120 14.27 -2.48 12.36
N GLU A 121 14.67 -1.31 11.85
CA GLU A 121 15.39 -1.20 10.58
C GLU A 121 16.89 -0.86 10.74
N SER A 122 17.41 -0.71 11.96
CA SER A 122 18.82 -0.40 12.21
C SER A 122 19.74 -1.62 12.46
N ILE A 123 19.46 -2.80 11.90
CA ILE A 123 20.11 -4.08 12.29
C ILE A 123 21.14 -4.57 11.27
N ASP A 124 22.41 -4.68 11.70
CA ASP A 124 23.55 -5.32 11.02
C ASP A 124 23.55 -6.85 11.23
N LEU A 125 23.69 -7.61 10.14
CA LEU A 125 23.55 -9.08 10.07
C LEU A 125 24.88 -9.85 10.22
N SER A 126 25.99 -9.19 10.48
CA SER A 126 27.30 -9.85 10.68
C SER A 126 27.56 -10.33 12.12
N SER A 127 26.64 -10.08 13.07
CA SER A 127 26.70 -10.52 14.47
C SER A 127 25.37 -11.13 14.94
N PRO A 128 25.34 -12.17 15.80
CA PRO A 128 24.09 -12.79 16.24
C PRO A 128 23.29 -11.83 17.14
N THR A 129 22.32 -11.13 16.56
CA THR A 129 21.47 -10.12 17.22
C THR A 129 20.23 -10.72 17.91
N PRO A 130 19.55 -9.96 18.80
CA PRO A 130 18.29 -10.36 19.46
C PRO A 130 17.19 -10.90 18.53
N ARG A 131 17.18 -10.52 17.24
CA ARG A 131 16.26 -11.04 16.22
C ARG A 131 16.48 -12.54 15.92
N SER A 132 17.74 -12.99 15.88
CA SER A 132 18.04 -14.42 15.70
C SER A 132 17.56 -15.23 16.90
N LEU A 133 17.76 -14.72 18.12
CA LEU A 133 17.23 -15.29 19.36
C LEU A 133 15.69 -15.33 19.38
N VAL A 134 15.02 -14.30 18.83
CA VAL A 134 13.55 -14.27 18.68
C VAL A 134 13.08 -15.34 17.69
N ILE A 135 13.73 -15.48 16.52
CA ILE A 135 13.40 -16.53 15.54
C ILE A 135 13.60 -17.92 16.17
N PHE A 136 14.70 -18.13 16.90
CA PHE A 136 14.96 -19.39 17.61
C PHE A 136 13.95 -19.67 18.71
N ALA A 137 13.53 -18.66 19.49
CA ALA A 137 12.53 -18.80 20.53
C ALA A 137 11.15 -19.16 19.93
N VAL A 138 10.77 -18.55 18.82
CA VAL A 138 9.52 -18.86 18.11
C VAL A 138 9.54 -20.29 17.59
N ILE A 139 10.62 -20.72 16.93
CA ILE A 139 10.77 -22.10 16.44
C ILE A 139 10.72 -23.10 17.61
N ALA A 140 11.41 -22.81 18.72
CA ALA A 140 11.43 -23.68 19.90
C ALA A 140 10.04 -23.81 20.56
N VAL A 141 9.28 -22.73 20.64
CA VAL A 141 7.91 -22.75 21.20
C VAL A 141 6.97 -23.51 20.28
N VAL A 142 6.97 -23.21 18.97
CA VAL A 142 6.08 -23.84 17.99
C VAL A 142 6.33 -25.35 17.89
N THR A 143 7.59 -25.78 18.02
CA THR A 143 7.97 -27.20 17.96
C THR A 143 7.75 -27.96 19.27
N ALA A 144 7.73 -27.29 20.42
CA ALA A 144 7.47 -27.91 21.72
C ALA A 144 5.96 -28.03 22.05
N LEU A 145 5.12 -27.17 21.46
CA LEU A 145 3.67 -27.14 21.66
C LEU A 145 2.93 -28.46 21.34
N PRO A 146 3.32 -29.30 20.37
CA PRO A 146 2.65 -30.58 20.09
C PRO A 146 2.88 -31.66 21.16
N CYS A 147 3.97 -31.61 21.92
CA CYS A 147 4.41 -32.68 22.81
C CYS A 147 3.40 -33.04 23.93
N PRO A 148 2.78 -32.06 24.62
CA PRO A 148 1.73 -32.36 25.60
C PRO A 148 0.51 -33.06 24.98
N PHE A 149 0.08 -32.65 23.78
CA PHE A 149 -1.07 -33.23 23.10
C PHE A 149 -0.84 -34.70 22.73
N ILE A 150 0.36 -35.04 22.24
CA ILE A 150 0.76 -36.42 21.95
C ILE A 150 0.77 -37.26 23.22
N TYR A 151 1.40 -36.76 24.29
CA TYR A 151 1.51 -37.48 25.56
C TYR A 151 0.13 -37.78 26.17
N PHE A 152 -0.74 -36.76 26.26
CA PHE A 152 -2.08 -36.93 26.84
C PHE A 152 -3.02 -37.73 25.94
N GLY A 153 -2.91 -37.61 24.61
CA GLY A 153 -3.65 -38.43 23.65
C GLY A 153 -3.33 -39.92 23.81
N LEU A 154 -2.04 -40.26 23.82
CA LEU A 154 -1.59 -41.65 23.99
C LEU A 154 -1.96 -42.24 25.35
N LYS A 155 -1.86 -41.45 26.43
CA LYS A 155 -2.24 -41.88 27.79
C LYS A 155 -3.74 -42.15 27.89
N THR A 156 -4.56 -41.33 27.25
CA THR A 156 -6.02 -41.50 27.21
C THR A 156 -6.43 -42.76 26.43
N ILE A 157 -5.74 -43.09 25.33
CA ILE A 157 -5.94 -44.35 24.57
C ILE A 157 -5.56 -45.58 25.40
N ARG A 158 -4.46 -45.52 26.17
CA ARG A 158 -4.06 -46.63 27.04
C ARG A 158 -5.06 -46.85 28.19
N ALA A 159 -5.54 -45.77 28.79
CA ALA A 159 -6.55 -45.84 29.85
C ALA A 159 -7.89 -46.44 29.35
N SER A 160 -8.31 -46.10 28.13
CA SER A 160 -9.55 -46.66 27.55
C SER A 160 -9.43 -48.14 27.16
N LYS A 161 -8.24 -48.62 26.79
CA LYS A 161 -7.97 -50.03 26.46
C LYS A 161 -7.85 -50.96 27.67
N HIS A 162 -7.57 -50.44 28.86
CA HIS A 162 -7.39 -51.25 30.09
C HIS A 162 -8.58 -51.18 31.07
N GLY A 163 -9.61 -50.39 30.78
CA GLY A 163 -10.85 -50.35 31.57
C GLY A 163 -11.76 -51.58 31.45
N GLY A 164 -11.30 -52.67 30.84
CA GLY A 164 -12.10 -53.87 30.52
C GLY A 164 -11.91 -55.09 31.43
N SER A 165 -10.98 -55.07 32.39
CA SER A 165 -10.79 -56.22 33.29
C SER A 165 -10.71 -55.80 34.75
N GLY A 166 -11.73 -56.18 35.52
CA GLY A 166 -11.66 -56.43 36.96
C GLY A 166 -11.32 -55.25 37.87
N SER A 167 -12.35 -54.66 38.46
CA SER A 167 -12.33 -53.88 39.72
C SER A 167 -11.28 -52.76 39.85
N LEU A 168 -11.68 -51.51 39.58
CA LEU A 168 -11.09 -50.33 40.21
C LEU A 168 -12.18 -49.29 40.57
N PRO A 169 -11.94 -48.47 41.62
CA PRO A 169 -12.95 -47.94 42.52
C PRO A 169 -13.66 -46.69 41.99
N ARG A 170 -14.83 -46.38 42.57
CA ARG A 170 -15.59 -45.14 42.36
C ARG A 170 -14.63 -43.94 42.33
N SER A 171 -14.46 -43.32 41.16
CA SER A 171 -13.74 -42.04 41.06
C SER A 171 -14.74 -40.86 41.04
N PRO A 172 -14.38 -39.70 41.63
CA PRO A 172 -15.32 -38.62 41.92
C PRO A 172 -15.63 -37.79 40.65
N ARG A 173 -16.76 -37.08 40.67
CA ARG A 173 -17.28 -36.15 39.63
C ARG A 173 -16.31 -35.05 39.09
N GLY A 174 -15.02 -35.06 39.42
CA GLY A 174 -14.04 -34.02 39.09
C GLY A 174 -13.22 -34.22 37.80
N THR A 175 -13.38 -35.32 37.06
CA THR A 175 -12.57 -35.61 35.85
C THR A 175 -13.12 -34.96 34.57
N LEU A 176 -14.42 -34.64 34.53
CA LEU A 176 -15.10 -34.09 33.34
C LEU A 176 -14.77 -32.61 33.08
N VAL A 177 -14.45 -31.85 34.14
CA VAL A 177 -14.15 -30.40 34.07
C VAL A 177 -12.74 -30.12 33.54
N LYS A 178 -11.83 -31.09 33.56
CA LYS A 178 -10.42 -30.88 33.14
C LYS A 178 -10.20 -31.04 31.63
N SER A 179 -11.08 -31.77 30.93
CA SER A 179 -10.97 -32.01 29.48
C SER A 179 -11.54 -30.88 28.63
N SER A 180 -12.57 -30.18 29.11
CA SER A 180 -13.15 -29.01 28.41
C SER A 180 -12.24 -27.79 28.44
N THR A 181 -11.53 -27.55 29.55
CA THR A 181 -10.55 -26.47 29.67
C THR A 181 -9.36 -26.67 28.72
N LEU A 182 -8.92 -27.92 28.53
CA LEU A 182 -7.79 -28.24 27.65
C LEU A 182 -8.15 -28.04 26.17
N ALA A 183 -9.39 -28.35 25.78
CA ALA A 183 -9.91 -28.11 24.44
C ALA A 183 -10.09 -26.60 24.14
N ALA A 184 -10.52 -25.81 25.12
CA ALA A 184 -10.64 -24.36 25.00
C ALA A 184 -9.27 -23.68 24.81
N VAL A 185 -8.25 -24.12 25.57
CA VAL A 185 -6.87 -23.64 25.42
C VAL A 185 -6.30 -24.03 24.04
N ALA A 186 -6.59 -25.24 23.55
CA ALA A 186 -6.16 -25.68 22.22
C ALA A 186 -6.78 -24.86 21.06
N MET A 187 -8.06 -24.49 21.16
CA MET A 187 -8.70 -23.58 20.19
C MET A 187 -8.05 -22.20 20.20
N LEU A 188 -7.74 -21.66 21.38
CA LEU A 188 -7.12 -20.34 21.50
C LEU A 188 -5.75 -20.29 20.81
N PHE A 189 -4.94 -21.34 20.95
CA PHE A 189 -3.64 -21.46 20.28
C PHE A 189 -3.74 -21.72 18.78
N MET A 190 -4.78 -22.42 18.30
CA MET A 190 -5.02 -22.60 16.86
C MET A 190 -5.42 -21.28 16.18
N VAL A 191 -6.27 -20.48 16.82
CA VAL A 191 -6.67 -19.16 16.29
C VAL A 191 -5.49 -18.19 16.31
N ALA A 192 -4.72 -18.15 17.40
CA ALA A 192 -3.53 -17.28 17.50
C ALA A 192 -2.43 -17.68 16.51
N GLY A 193 -2.20 -18.98 16.29
CA GLY A 193 -1.23 -19.48 15.31
C GLY A 193 -1.63 -19.21 13.86
N GLY A 194 -2.92 -19.36 13.53
CA GLY A 194 -3.45 -19.00 12.21
C GLY A 194 -3.30 -17.52 11.90
N PHE A 195 -3.58 -16.65 12.89
CA PHE A 195 -3.44 -15.20 12.75
C PHE A 195 -1.97 -14.77 12.61
N ALA A 196 -1.05 -15.42 13.33
CA ALA A 196 0.38 -15.14 13.22
C ALA A 196 0.97 -15.57 11.86
N ILE A 197 0.46 -16.66 11.26
CA ILE A 197 0.86 -17.14 9.93
C ILE A 197 0.35 -16.21 8.85
N ASP A 198 -0.91 -15.78 8.90
CA ASP A 198 -1.48 -14.85 7.91
C ASP A 198 -0.72 -13.52 7.89
N LEU A 199 -0.28 -13.04 9.06
CA LEU A 199 0.57 -11.87 9.22
C LEU A 199 2.01 -12.07 8.70
N PHE A 200 2.50 -13.32 8.64
CA PHE A 200 3.86 -13.66 8.19
C PHE A 200 3.91 -14.02 6.69
N THR A 201 2.96 -14.80 6.18
CA THR A 201 2.92 -15.22 4.77
C THR A 201 2.58 -14.08 3.82
N SER A 202 1.77 -13.11 4.27
CA SER A 202 1.49 -11.87 3.53
C SER A 202 2.73 -10.99 3.32
N ASN A 203 3.81 -11.22 4.08
CA ASN A 203 5.06 -10.44 3.98
C ASN A 203 6.18 -11.14 3.18
N LEU A 204 5.99 -12.39 2.73
CA LEU A 204 7.13 -13.25 2.36
C LEU A 204 7.09 -13.94 0.99
N VAL A 205 5.99 -13.80 0.22
CA VAL A 205 5.98 -14.12 -1.22
C VAL A 205 5.68 -12.83 -1.97
N THR A 206 6.65 -11.91 -1.98
CA THR A 206 6.52 -10.64 -2.69
C THR A 206 7.38 -10.69 -3.94
N SER A 207 6.76 -10.52 -5.11
CA SER A 207 7.50 -10.37 -6.36
C SER A 207 8.16 -9.00 -6.36
N LYS A 208 9.48 -8.98 -6.13
CA LYS A 208 10.27 -7.76 -6.00
C LYS A 208 10.83 -7.34 -7.34
N VAL A 209 10.63 -6.08 -7.72
CA VAL A 209 11.19 -5.50 -8.95
C VAL A 209 12.73 -5.54 -8.99
N GLN A 210 13.40 -5.59 -7.84
CA GLN A 210 14.85 -5.81 -7.76
C GLN A 210 15.30 -7.12 -8.43
N GLY A 211 14.44 -8.14 -8.44
CA GLY A 211 14.67 -9.42 -9.13
C GLY A 211 14.42 -9.36 -10.65
N GLY A 212 14.07 -8.18 -11.17
CA GLY A 212 13.54 -7.93 -12.50
C GLY A 212 12.17 -8.55 -12.73
N ASN A 213 11.48 -8.12 -13.78
CA ASN A 213 10.18 -8.64 -14.20
C ASN A 213 10.26 -9.58 -15.41
N GLY A 214 11.46 -9.86 -15.92
CA GLY A 214 11.66 -10.67 -17.13
C GLY A 214 11.58 -9.87 -18.43
N HIS A 215 11.42 -8.55 -18.34
CA HIS A 215 11.31 -7.63 -19.48
C HIS A 215 12.43 -6.59 -19.46
N VAL A 216 12.65 -5.93 -20.61
CA VAL A 216 13.53 -4.76 -20.73
C VAL A 216 12.67 -3.49 -20.81
N ASP A 217 12.33 -2.93 -19.65
CA ASP A 217 11.44 -1.77 -19.54
C ASP A 217 12.19 -0.47 -19.26
N GLY A 218 11.68 0.63 -19.81
CA GLY A 218 12.16 1.97 -19.53
C GLY A 218 12.75 2.67 -20.75
N PRO A 219 13.59 3.70 -20.55
CA PRO A 219 13.91 4.31 -19.25
C PRO A 219 12.82 5.27 -18.78
N TRP A 220 12.86 5.62 -17.49
CA TRP A 220 12.13 6.77 -16.95
C TRP A 220 13.00 7.64 -16.05
N LEU A 221 12.68 8.92 -16.02
CA LEU A 221 13.41 9.96 -15.33
C LEU A 221 12.69 10.39 -14.05
N THR A 222 13.44 10.59 -12.98
CA THR A 222 12.95 11.09 -11.69
C THR A 222 13.96 12.05 -11.07
N TRP A 223 13.49 12.97 -10.23
CA TRP A 223 14.33 13.75 -9.34
C TRP A 223 14.32 13.15 -7.93
N ASP A 224 15.49 12.81 -7.44
CA ASP A 224 15.73 12.39 -6.05
C ASP A 224 16.61 13.39 -5.27
N ALA A 225 16.99 14.49 -5.93
CA ALA A 225 17.78 15.61 -5.43
C ALA A 225 17.46 16.87 -6.26
N ASP A 226 18.27 17.92 -6.14
CA ASP A 226 18.04 19.21 -6.81
C ASP A 226 17.95 19.06 -8.35
N PRO A 227 16.79 19.37 -8.97
CA PRO A 227 16.56 19.16 -10.39
C PRO A 227 17.41 20.06 -11.30
N ARG A 228 18.07 21.09 -10.74
CA ARG A 228 18.98 21.98 -11.47
C ARG A 228 20.34 21.32 -11.77
N SER A 229 20.68 20.28 -11.02
CA SER A 229 22.03 19.69 -11.07
C SER A 229 22.04 18.16 -11.05
N SER A 230 20.87 17.52 -11.05
CA SER A 230 20.77 16.07 -10.98
C SER A 230 19.56 15.49 -11.69
N ILE A 231 19.66 14.22 -12.08
CA ILE A 231 18.56 13.38 -12.57
C ILE A 231 18.86 11.92 -12.20
N CYS A 232 17.83 11.14 -11.89
CA CYS A 232 17.92 9.68 -11.79
C CYS A 232 17.24 9.04 -13.00
N ILE A 233 18.01 8.24 -13.73
CA ILE A 233 17.53 7.44 -14.86
C ILE A 233 17.35 6.00 -14.39
N THR A 234 16.13 5.48 -14.49
CA THR A 234 15.79 4.12 -14.02
C THR A 234 15.30 3.27 -15.19
N TRP A 235 15.70 2.00 -15.21
CA TRP A 235 15.19 1.00 -16.15
C TRP A 235 15.32 -0.42 -15.59
N LEU A 236 14.65 -1.38 -16.24
CA LEU A 236 14.69 -2.81 -15.92
C LEU A 236 15.33 -3.60 -17.07
N THR A 237 15.97 -4.71 -16.73
CA THR A 237 16.50 -5.70 -17.69
C THR A 237 16.03 -7.11 -17.34
N ALA A 238 15.87 -7.95 -18.36
CA ALA A 238 15.44 -9.33 -18.18
C ALA A 238 16.51 -10.20 -17.47
N THR A 239 17.79 -9.92 -17.74
CA THR A 239 18.95 -10.64 -17.18
C THR A 239 19.90 -9.66 -16.47
N PRO A 240 20.56 -10.08 -15.37
CA PRO A 240 21.43 -9.18 -14.63
C PRO A 240 22.61 -8.69 -15.46
N ASN A 241 22.85 -7.38 -15.47
CA ASN A 241 24.02 -6.78 -16.12
C ASN A 241 24.51 -5.50 -15.39
N SER A 242 25.58 -4.88 -15.87
CA SER A 242 26.12 -3.64 -15.30
C SER A 242 25.33 -2.41 -15.75
N THR A 243 25.09 -1.46 -14.85
CA THR A 243 24.48 -0.16 -15.18
C THR A 243 25.46 0.70 -15.97
N LEU A 244 25.12 1.06 -17.22
CA LEU A 244 25.92 1.96 -18.07
C LEU A 244 25.02 3.01 -18.73
N VAL A 245 25.39 4.29 -18.59
CA VAL A 245 24.78 5.39 -19.35
C VAL A 245 25.88 6.25 -19.94
N LYS A 246 25.81 6.52 -21.24
CA LYS A 246 26.62 7.58 -21.87
C LYS A 246 25.76 8.81 -22.07
N TYR A 247 26.29 9.99 -21.76
CA TYR A 247 25.53 11.23 -21.86
C TYR A 247 26.42 12.42 -22.26
N GLY A 248 25.81 13.50 -22.74
CA GLY A 248 26.50 14.67 -23.28
C GLY A 248 25.52 15.80 -23.61
N THR A 249 26.03 17.00 -23.85
CA THR A 249 25.21 18.18 -24.22
C THR A 249 24.95 18.29 -25.72
N SER A 250 25.37 17.30 -26.50
CA SER A 250 25.16 17.23 -27.95
C SER A 250 24.78 15.80 -28.35
N PRO A 251 23.81 15.61 -29.26
CA PRO A 251 23.34 14.29 -29.66
C PRO A 251 24.41 13.46 -30.38
N GLY A 252 25.44 14.10 -30.95
CA GLY A 252 26.56 13.42 -31.61
C GLY A 252 27.78 13.17 -30.72
N MET A 253 27.76 13.64 -29.47
CA MET A 253 28.92 13.61 -28.59
C MET A 253 28.52 13.33 -27.14
N LEU A 254 28.35 12.04 -26.81
CA LEU A 254 28.11 11.55 -25.46
C LEU A 254 29.45 11.26 -24.75
N ASN A 255 30.12 12.33 -24.32
CA ASN A 255 31.49 12.29 -23.78
C ASN A 255 31.59 12.00 -22.28
N MET A 256 30.47 11.98 -21.56
CA MET A 256 30.40 11.59 -20.15
C MET A 256 29.83 10.19 -20.01
N THR A 257 30.21 9.50 -18.93
CA THR A 257 29.77 8.13 -18.65
C THR A 257 29.44 7.99 -17.18
N TYR A 258 28.28 7.40 -16.90
CA TYR A 258 27.95 6.83 -15.59
C TYR A 258 28.08 5.31 -15.71
N GLN A 259 28.77 4.68 -14.77
CA GLN A 259 28.95 3.23 -14.76
C GLN A 259 28.93 2.68 -13.34
N ASP A 260 28.19 1.59 -13.15
CA ASP A 260 28.27 0.71 -12.00
C ASP A 260 28.44 -0.73 -12.51
N ALA A 261 29.54 -1.38 -12.11
CA ALA A 261 29.87 -2.73 -12.55
C ALA A 261 29.03 -3.82 -11.85
N SER A 262 28.27 -3.47 -10.82
CA SER A 262 27.40 -4.39 -10.09
C SER A 262 26.32 -4.95 -11.00
N LEU A 263 26.16 -6.28 -11.00
CA LEU A 263 25.13 -6.93 -11.80
C LEU A 263 23.77 -6.74 -11.13
N SER A 264 22.87 -6.02 -11.79
CA SER A 264 21.50 -5.78 -11.35
C SER A 264 20.52 -6.02 -12.50
N LYS A 265 19.25 -6.21 -12.16
CA LYS A 265 18.14 -6.15 -13.13
C LYS A 265 17.34 -4.86 -13.02
N LEU A 266 17.44 -4.17 -11.88
CA LEU A 266 16.92 -2.83 -11.66
C LEU A 266 18.10 -1.87 -11.66
N HIS A 267 18.13 -0.99 -12.65
CA HIS A 267 19.23 -0.08 -12.86
C HIS A 267 18.82 1.33 -12.46
N LYS A 268 19.71 2.01 -11.75
CA LYS A 268 19.56 3.43 -11.38
C LYS A 268 20.87 4.15 -11.67
N ALA A 269 20.83 5.09 -12.60
CA ALA A 269 21.95 5.98 -12.90
C ALA A 269 21.63 7.38 -12.37
N ARG A 270 22.24 7.74 -11.24
CA ARG A 270 22.13 9.07 -10.63
C ARG A 270 23.20 9.98 -11.21
N LEU A 271 22.81 10.82 -12.17
CA LEU A 271 23.70 11.81 -12.75
C LEU A 271 23.66 13.05 -11.87
N VAL A 272 24.82 13.55 -11.46
CA VAL A 272 24.98 14.69 -10.55
C VAL A 272 26.01 15.67 -11.09
N GLY A 273 26.01 16.91 -10.59
CA GLY A 273 26.92 17.95 -11.06
C GLY A 273 26.59 18.45 -12.48
N LEU A 274 25.34 18.28 -12.90
CA LEU A 274 24.84 18.78 -14.17
C LEU A 274 24.72 20.30 -14.14
N SER A 275 24.87 20.92 -15.30
CA SER A 275 24.64 22.37 -15.44
C SER A 275 23.13 22.65 -15.47
N PRO A 276 22.65 23.70 -14.79
CA PRO A 276 21.24 24.12 -14.89
C PRO A 276 20.85 24.53 -16.31
N ASP A 277 19.55 24.49 -16.62
CA ASP A 277 18.97 24.89 -17.91
C ASP A 277 19.70 24.30 -19.13
N THR A 278 20.12 23.04 -19.02
CA THR A 278 20.96 22.39 -20.04
C THR A 278 20.31 21.10 -20.50
N THR A 279 20.12 20.97 -21.81
CA THR A 279 19.69 19.71 -22.42
C THR A 279 20.85 18.73 -22.49
N TYR A 280 20.64 17.55 -21.89
CA TYR A 280 21.53 16.41 -21.98
C TYR A 280 20.88 15.33 -22.83
N TYR A 281 21.65 14.81 -23.77
CA TYR A 281 21.33 13.60 -24.52
C TYR A 281 21.95 12.41 -23.79
N TYR A 282 21.26 11.29 -23.78
CA TYR A 282 21.75 10.07 -23.15
C TYR A 282 21.38 8.82 -23.93
N TRP A 283 22.23 7.81 -23.78
CA TRP A 283 22.10 6.52 -24.41
C TRP A 283 22.39 5.41 -23.40
N ILE A 284 21.56 4.38 -23.43
CA ILE A 284 21.64 3.17 -22.62
C ILE A 284 21.88 2.02 -23.60
N PRO A 285 22.85 1.12 -23.35
CA PRO A 285 23.18 0.00 -24.24
C PRO A 285 22.16 -1.14 -24.18
N GLU A 286 20.86 -0.81 -24.15
CA GLU A 286 19.75 -1.76 -24.05
C GLU A 286 18.76 -1.61 -25.21
N ILE A 287 18.05 -2.69 -25.52
CA ILE A 287 16.92 -2.67 -26.47
C ILE A 287 15.65 -2.81 -25.66
N PHE A 288 14.99 -1.67 -25.39
CA PHE A 288 13.75 -1.64 -24.63
C PHE A 288 12.58 -2.26 -25.40
N GLU A 289 11.70 -2.95 -24.69
CA GLU A 289 10.44 -3.47 -25.21
C GLU A 289 9.40 -2.36 -25.38
N THR A 290 9.52 -1.29 -24.60
CA THR A 290 8.71 -0.06 -24.75
C THR A 290 8.91 0.53 -26.17
N PRO A 291 7.83 0.86 -26.89
CA PRO A 291 7.93 1.43 -28.24
C PRO A 291 8.38 2.89 -28.19
N HIS A 292 9.69 3.12 -28.33
CA HIS A 292 10.29 4.44 -28.48
C HIS A 292 10.43 4.86 -29.95
N ASN A 293 10.38 6.16 -30.20
CA ASN A 293 10.65 6.73 -31.53
C ASN A 293 12.15 6.87 -31.83
N SER A 294 13.01 6.68 -30.82
CA SER A 294 14.46 6.83 -30.89
C SER A 294 15.12 5.90 -29.87
N THR A 295 16.37 5.52 -30.10
CA THR A 295 17.22 4.78 -29.13
C THR A 295 18.13 5.71 -28.32
N GLN A 296 18.16 7.00 -28.67
CA GLN A 296 18.78 8.07 -27.90
C GLN A 296 17.71 9.00 -27.36
N PHE A 297 17.82 9.33 -26.09
CA PHE A 297 16.86 10.14 -25.35
C PHE A 297 17.51 11.46 -24.93
N ASN A 298 16.72 12.35 -24.34
CA ASN A 298 17.21 13.61 -23.83
C ASN A 298 16.35 14.09 -22.66
N PHE A 299 16.91 14.94 -21.81
CA PHE A 299 16.20 15.66 -20.77
C PHE A 299 16.84 17.04 -20.60
N THR A 300 16.11 17.98 -19.99
CA THR A 300 16.64 19.31 -19.65
C THR A 300 16.62 19.49 -18.14
N THR A 301 17.76 19.87 -17.56
CA THR A 301 17.84 20.21 -16.13
C THR A 301 17.03 21.46 -15.82
N ALA A 302 16.53 21.56 -14.59
CA ALA A 302 15.78 22.73 -14.18
C ALA A 302 16.65 24.00 -14.28
N PRO A 303 16.06 25.14 -14.67
CA PRO A 303 16.75 26.42 -14.70
C PRO A 303 17.05 26.95 -13.30
N ASN A 304 18.10 27.77 -13.19
CA ASN A 304 18.42 28.55 -11.98
C ASN A 304 18.09 30.04 -12.12
N VAL A 305 17.57 30.45 -13.28
CA VAL A 305 17.07 31.80 -13.57
C VAL A 305 15.57 31.71 -13.80
N PRO A 306 14.76 32.64 -13.23
CA PRO A 306 13.32 32.66 -13.47
C PRO A 306 12.97 32.68 -14.96
N ARG A 307 12.11 31.77 -15.38
CA ARG A 307 11.48 31.72 -16.70
C ARG A 307 10.09 31.09 -16.61
N PRO A 308 9.23 31.29 -17.62
CA PRO A 308 8.02 30.49 -17.72
C PRO A 308 8.35 29.00 -17.77
N PHE A 309 7.53 28.20 -17.09
CA PHE A 309 7.64 26.74 -17.11
C PHE A 309 6.26 26.10 -17.12
N LYS A 310 6.22 24.83 -17.53
CA LYS A 310 4.99 24.03 -17.60
C LYS A 310 5.18 22.67 -16.97
N PHE A 311 4.14 22.18 -16.31
CA PHE A 311 4.03 20.79 -15.92
C PHE A 311 2.67 20.23 -16.26
N ALA A 312 2.58 18.91 -16.32
CA ALA A 312 1.30 18.23 -16.51
C ALA A 312 0.93 17.35 -15.32
N VAL A 313 -0.37 17.14 -15.13
CA VAL A 313 -0.93 16.24 -14.11
C VAL A 313 -1.92 15.29 -14.76
N PHE A 314 -1.84 14.01 -14.44
CA PHE A 314 -2.75 12.96 -14.94
C PHE A 314 -2.73 11.79 -13.94
N GLY A 315 -3.73 10.91 -13.91
CA GLY A 315 -3.83 9.84 -12.92
C GLY A 315 -4.49 8.58 -13.47
N ASP A 316 -4.34 7.46 -12.78
CA ASP A 316 -5.16 6.27 -13.01
C ASP A 316 -5.01 5.66 -14.42
N MET A 317 -3.81 5.15 -14.70
CA MET A 317 -3.52 4.44 -15.97
C MET A 317 -3.96 2.98 -15.92
N GLN A 318 -3.74 2.32 -14.77
CA GLN A 318 -4.16 0.96 -14.40
C GLN A 318 -4.31 -0.06 -15.55
N PRO A 319 -3.26 -0.33 -16.34
CA PRO A 319 -3.36 -1.34 -17.36
C PRO A 319 -3.42 -2.74 -16.76
N ASP A 320 -4.43 -3.51 -17.17
CA ASP A 320 -4.79 -4.80 -16.59
C ASP A 320 -4.42 -6.00 -17.49
N SER A 321 -4.26 -5.77 -18.79
CA SER A 321 -3.84 -6.81 -19.75
C SER A 321 -3.23 -6.21 -21.02
N PRO A 322 -2.37 -6.94 -21.75
CA PRO A 322 -1.81 -6.46 -23.02
C PRO A 322 -2.85 -6.20 -24.11
N SER A 323 -4.03 -6.82 -24.02
CA SER A 323 -5.09 -6.75 -25.02
C SER A 323 -6.26 -5.83 -24.64
N SER A 324 -6.21 -5.17 -23.48
CA SER A 324 -7.30 -4.27 -23.08
C SER A 324 -7.23 -2.94 -23.83
N ASP A 325 -8.40 -2.31 -23.98
CA ASP A 325 -8.49 -0.96 -24.55
C ASP A 325 -7.74 0.09 -23.70
N ILE A 326 -7.48 -0.24 -22.43
CA ILE A 326 -6.70 0.59 -21.49
C ILE A 326 -5.30 0.88 -22.04
N MET A 327 -4.67 -0.07 -22.73
CA MET A 327 -3.35 0.18 -23.33
C MET A 327 -3.41 1.24 -24.44
N ARG A 328 -4.49 1.24 -25.22
CA ARG A 328 -4.71 2.25 -26.26
C ARG A 328 -4.99 3.62 -25.62
N THR A 329 -5.83 3.70 -24.60
CA THR A 329 -6.24 4.96 -23.95
C THR A 329 -5.11 5.59 -23.16
N ASN A 330 -4.30 4.78 -22.46
CA ASN A 330 -3.01 5.21 -21.90
C ASN A 330 -2.13 5.83 -22.99
N GLY A 331 -2.00 5.15 -24.14
CA GLY A 331 -1.27 5.65 -25.30
C GLY A 331 -1.76 7.02 -25.79
N LEU A 332 -3.09 7.23 -25.86
CA LEU A 332 -3.67 8.52 -26.27
C LEU A 332 -3.27 9.66 -25.32
N VAL A 333 -3.39 9.46 -24.00
CA VAL A 333 -3.05 10.49 -23.01
C VAL A 333 -1.56 10.82 -23.07
N ILE A 334 -0.71 9.80 -23.17
CA ILE A 334 0.74 9.95 -23.33
C ILE A 334 1.09 10.69 -24.63
N ASP A 335 0.45 10.37 -25.76
CA ASP A 335 0.65 11.06 -27.03
C ASP A 335 0.24 12.54 -26.96
N GLY A 336 -0.81 12.84 -26.20
CA GLY A 336 -1.23 14.22 -25.91
C GLY A 336 -0.18 14.98 -25.12
N LEU A 337 0.33 14.39 -24.05
CA LEU A 337 1.37 14.96 -23.19
C LEU A 337 2.67 15.24 -23.94
N LEU A 338 3.10 14.31 -24.81
CA LEU A 338 4.29 14.46 -25.65
C LEU A 338 4.23 15.66 -26.61
N GLN A 339 3.05 16.23 -26.84
CA GLN A 339 2.86 17.40 -27.71
C GLN A 339 2.80 18.72 -26.95
N ARG A 340 3.01 18.76 -25.62
CA ARG A 340 2.78 19.95 -24.78
C ARG A 340 4.01 20.77 -24.39
N ASP A 341 5.21 20.28 -24.69
CA ASP A 341 6.46 20.96 -24.30
C ASP A 341 6.45 21.28 -22.78
N ILE A 342 6.29 20.22 -21.98
CA ILE A 342 6.25 20.27 -20.52
C ILE A 342 7.64 20.01 -19.95
N ASP A 343 8.00 20.72 -18.88
CA ASP A 343 9.28 20.56 -18.20
C ASP A 343 9.29 19.30 -17.31
N PHE A 344 8.15 18.89 -16.77
CA PHE A 344 7.95 17.65 -16.01
C PHE A 344 6.48 17.24 -15.94
N ALA A 345 6.20 16.05 -15.41
CA ALA A 345 4.84 15.56 -15.20
C ALA A 345 4.67 14.90 -13.81
N VAL A 346 3.45 14.98 -13.28
CA VAL A 346 3.03 14.33 -12.04
C VAL A 346 1.92 13.34 -12.36
N GLN A 347 2.18 12.05 -12.13
CA GLN A 347 1.14 11.03 -12.18
C GLN A 347 0.52 10.85 -10.77
N VAL A 348 -0.79 11.07 -10.60
CA VAL A 348 -1.48 11.09 -9.30
C VAL A 348 -1.98 9.72 -8.80
N GLY A 349 -1.14 8.69 -8.95
CA GLY A 349 -1.37 7.33 -8.44
C GLY A 349 -2.17 6.43 -9.37
N ASP A 350 -2.15 5.15 -9.04
CA ASP A 350 -2.69 4.05 -9.81
C ASP A 350 -2.05 3.96 -11.21
N ILE A 351 -0.71 3.92 -11.19
CA ILE A 351 0.12 3.67 -12.37
C ILE A 351 -0.10 2.23 -12.84
N ALA A 352 0.07 1.27 -11.92
CA ALA A 352 -0.12 -0.15 -12.18
C ALA A 352 -1.48 -0.64 -11.70
N SER A 353 -2.05 -1.65 -12.35
CA SER A 353 -3.28 -2.32 -11.87
C SER A 353 -3.04 -3.11 -10.56
N SER A 354 -1.80 -3.51 -10.27
CA SER A 354 -1.35 -3.91 -8.95
C SER A 354 0.16 -3.71 -8.82
N GLY A 355 0.60 -2.88 -7.88
CA GLY A 355 2.03 -2.65 -7.65
C GLY A 355 2.76 -3.86 -7.04
N SER A 356 2.02 -4.86 -6.56
CA SER A 356 2.60 -6.15 -6.15
C SER A 356 2.92 -7.08 -7.31
N SER A 357 2.44 -6.76 -8.53
CA SER A 357 2.54 -7.58 -9.74
C SER A 357 3.61 -7.03 -10.69
N LEU A 358 4.62 -7.84 -11.00
CA LEU A 358 5.68 -7.48 -11.95
C LEU A 358 5.19 -7.35 -13.40
N SER A 359 4.16 -8.11 -13.79
CA SER A 359 3.56 -8.00 -15.12
C SER A 359 2.81 -6.68 -15.29
N ASP A 360 2.13 -6.21 -14.24
CA ASP A 360 1.33 -5.00 -14.30
C ASP A 360 2.26 -3.77 -14.38
N TRP A 361 3.42 -3.83 -13.73
CA TRP A 361 4.49 -2.84 -13.93
C TRP A 361 5.01 -2.83 -15.37
N HIS A 362 5.24 -3.98 -16.00
CA HIS A 362 5.66 -4.05 -17.41
C HIS A 362 4.62 -3.39 -18.34
N LEU A 363 3.33 -3.68 -18.15
CA LEU A 363 2.25 -3.05 -18.92
C LEU A 363 2.23 -1.53 -18.71
N SER A 364 2.44 -1.08 -17.47
CA SER A 364 2.48 0.35 -17.15
C SER A 364 3.64 1.06 -17.84
N PHE A 365 4.84 0.47 -17.81
CA PHE A 365 6.02 1.05 -18.43
C PHE A 365 5.98 1.03 -19.96
N THR A 366 5.22 0.13 -20.59
CA THR A 366 4.95 0.17 -22.05
C THR A 366 4.37 1.52 -22.50
N SER A 367 3.61 2.20 -21.64
CA SER A 367 3.07 3.54 -21.93
C SER A 367 3.85 4.64 -21.22
N LEU A 368 4.06 4.52 -19.91
CA LEU A 368 4.62 5.60 -19.09
C LEU A 368 6.07 5.92 -19.47
N ALA A 369 6.89 4.93 -19.84
CA ALA A 369 8.28 5.17 -20.21
C ALA A 369 8.44 5.91 -21.55
N ARG A 370 7.42 5.92 -22.42
CA ARG A 370 7.43 6.76 -23.65
C ARG A 370 7.52 8.25 -23.31
N LEU A 371 6.84 8.67 -22.24
CA LEU A 371 6.94 10.01 -21.68
C LEU A 371 8.18 10.14 -20.78
N GLY A 372 8.33 9.18 -19.86
CA GLY A 372 9.35 9.18 -18.82
C GLY A 372 10.79 9.17 -19.35
N ALA A 373 11.04 8.70 -20.56
CA ALA A 373 12.37 8.74 -21.17
C ALA A 373 12.84 10.17 -21.49
N HIS A 374 11.92 11.14 -21.54
CA HIS A 374 12.22 12.52 -21.91
C HIS A 374 11.81 13.54 -20.85
N VAL A 375 10.72 13.25 -20.14
CA VAL A 375 10.09 14.15 -19.18
C VAL A 375 10.25 13.55 -17.78
N PRO A 376 10.87 14.26 -16.82
CA PRO A 376 10.92 13.84 -15.43
C PRO A 376 9.51 13.59 -14.87
N LEU A 377 9.35 12.46 -14.18
CA LEU A 377 8.11 12.04 -13.53
C LEU A 377 8.25 12.21 -12.03
N GLN A 378 7.26 12.82 -11.38
CA GLN A 378 7.17 12.97 -9.92
C GLN A 378 5.79 12.49 -9.47
N ASN A 379 5.68 11.19 -9.23
CA ASN A 379 4.40 10.52 -9.06
C ASN A 379 3.98 10.41 -7.59
N THR A 380 2.67 10.31 -7.36
CA THR A 380 2.08 9.94 -6.07
C THR A 380 1.70 8.47 -6.10
N ILE A 381 1.77 7.75 -4.98
CA ILE A 381 1.31 6.37 -4.94
C ILE A 381 -0.23 6.29 -4.87
N GLY A 382 -0.84 5.34 -5.58
CA GLY A 382 -2.27 5.01 -5.47
C GLY A 382 -2.57 3.70 -4.73
N ASN A 383 -3.85 3.35 -4.56
CA ASN A 383 -4.22 2.11 -3.85
C ASN A 383 -3.82 0.86 -4.62
N HIS A 384 -3.89 0.91 -5.95
CA HIS A 384 -3.43 -0.17 -6.80
C HIS A 384 -1.90 -0.27 -6.80
N ASP A 385 -1.18 0.85 -6.81
CA ASP A 385 0.29 0.84 -6.68
C ASP A 385 0.74 0.32 -5.31
N TRP A 386 0.02 0.68 -4.25
CA TRP A 386 0.30 0.21 -2.90
C TRP A 386 0.09 -1.29 -2.80
N SER A 387 -1.12 -1.82 -3.08
CA SER A 387 -1.42 -3.27 -3.09
C SER A 387 -0.74 -4.09 -1.97
N GLY A 388 -0.63 -3.53 -0.76
CA GLY A 388 0.06 -4.13 0.39
C GLY A 388 1.56 -3.80 0.47
N MET A 389 2.28 -4.50 1.35
CA MET A 389 3.71 -4.21 1.60
C MET A 389 4.57 -4.41 0.34
N ALA A 390 4.21 -5.38 -0.51
CA ALA A 390 4.94 -5.68 -1.74
C ALA A 390 4.96 -4.49 -2.71
N GLY A 391 3.80 -3.90 -2.99
CA GLY A 391 3.71 -2.75 -3.89
C GLY A 391 4.34 -1.51 -3.28
N ALA A 392 4.22 -1.30 -1.98
CA ALA A 392 4.91 -0.23 -1.28
C ALA A 392 6.45 -0.30 -1.42
N LEU A 393 7.04 -1.49 -1.35
CA LEU A 393 8.47 -1.72 -1.57
C LEU A 393 8.84 -1.54 -3.05
N ASN A 394 8.07 -2.16 -3.95
CA ASN A 394 8.29 -2.02 -5.39
C ASN A 394 8.23 -0.56 -5.85
N TRP A 395 7.32 0.24 -5.29
CA TRP A 395 7.20 1.67 -5.56
C TRP A 395 8.51 2.43 -5.29
N ARG A 396 9.10 2.24 -4.11
CA ARG A 396 10.36 2.90 -3.74
C ARG A 396 11.55 2.40 -4.54
N ASP A 397 11.51 1.15 -4.97
CA ASP A 397 12.50 0.59 -5.88
C ASP A 397 12.36 1.20 -7.29
N LEU A 398 11.16 1.34 -7.85
CA LEU A 398 10.94 1.86 -9.20
C LEU A 398 11.13 3.37 -9.30
N PHE A 399 10.71 4.12 -8.28
CA PHE A 399 10.69 5.58 -8.31
C PHE A 399 11.62 6.16 -7.24
N SER A 400 12.68 6.81 -7.69
CA SER A 400 13.65 7.49 -6.82
C SER A 400 13.18 8.91 -6.57
N TYR A 401 12.71 9.17 -5.35
CA TYR A 401 12.29 10.49 -4.87
C TYR A 401 13.02 10.85 -3.58
N PRO A 402 13.05 12.13 -3.17
CA PRO A 402 13.57 12.54 -1.87
C PRO A 402 12.56 12.22 -0.75
N TYR A 403 12.23 10.93 -0.58
CA TYR A 403 11.25 10.45 0.40
C TYR A 403 11.56 10.99 1.81
N ALA A 404 10.57 11.65 2.40
CA ALA A 404 10.64 12.15 3.77
C ALA A 404 10.08 11.12 4.75
N GLY A 405 10.55 11.10 6.00
CA GLY A 405 10.10 10.15 7.02
C GLY A 405 10.88 8.83 7.02
N GLY A 406 10.20 7.72 7.33
CA GLY A 406 10.81 6.39 7.45
C GLY A 406 10.98 5.69 6.09
N PRO A 407 11.63 4.52 6.03
CA PRO A 407 11.91 3.83 4.77
C PRO A 407 10.70 3.21 4.07
N LEU A 408 9.50 3.26 4.68
CA LEU A 408 8.24 2.90 4.04
C LEU A 408 7.38 4.09 3.63
N SER A 409 7.80 5.32 3.94
CA SER A 409 7.05 6.51 3.53
C SER A 409 7.03 6.68 2.02
N GLN A 410 5.97 7.28 1.49
CA GLN A 410 5.87 7.56 0.05
C GLN A 410 5.61 9.05 -0.24
N TYR A 411 5.68 9.89 0.79
CA TYR A 411 5.57 11.34 0.68
C TYR A 411 6.93 12.02 0.57
N TYR A 412 6.98 13.12 -0.16
CA TYR A 412 8.19 13.88 -0.45
C TYR A 412 7.81 15.26 -1.01
N SER A 413 8.80 16.12 -1.20
CA SER A 413 8.62 17.39 -1.88
C SER A 413 9.83 17.76 -2.73
N TYR A 414 9.61 18.70 -3.65
CA TYR A 414 10.67 19.24 -4.50
C TYR A 414 10.34 20.68 -4.90
N ASP A 415 11.38 21.43 -5.23
CA ASP A 415 11.27 22.80 -5.74
C ASP A 415 11.53 22.80 -7.25
N TYR A 416 10.72 23.53 -8.01
CA TYR A 416 11.01 23.87 -9.40
C TYR A 416 10.78 25.38 -9.58
N LEU A 417 11.86 26.12 -9.82
CA LEU A 417 11.84 27.60 -9.84
C LEU A 417 11.17 28.19 -8.58
N ASN A 418 10.14 29.02 -8.74
CA ASN A 418 9.40 29.70 -7.67
C ASN A 418 8.18 28.90 -7.19
N ALA A 419 8.12 27.60 -7.48
CA ALA A 419 7.07 26.71 -7.03
C ALA A 419 7.62 25.55 -6.20
N HIS A 420 6.86 25.19 -5.18
CA HIS A 420 7.09 24.04 -4.31
C HIS A 420 5.97 23.02 -4.48
N PHE A 421 6.36 21.76 -4.62
CA PHE A 421 5.47 20.66 -4.94
C PHE A 421 5.52 19.65 -3.79
N VAL A 422 4.36 19.35 -3.21
CA VAL A 422 4.24 18.46 -2.05
C VAL A 422 3.46 17.23 -2.47
N VAL A 423 4.12 16.07 -2.42
CA VAL A 423 3.49 14.77 -2.68
C VAL A 423 3.15 14.12 -1.34
N ILE A 424 1.87 13.83 -1.16
CA ILE A 424 1.27 13.34 0.08
C ILE A 424 0.91 11.86 -0.08
N ASP A 425 1.18 11.09 0.98
CA ASP A 425 0.90 9.65 1.05
C ASP A 425 -0.29 9.42 1.98
N ASN A 426 -1.45 9.17 1.38
CA ASN A 426 -2.69 8.88 2.10
C ASN A 426 -2.94 7.38 2.33
N PHE A 427 -1.89 6.55 2.18
CA PHE A 427 -1.89 5.11 2.45
C PHE A 427 -1.08 4.71 3.68
N GLU A 428 -0.22 5.60 4.21
CA GLU A 428 0.57 5.37 5.43
C GLU A 428 -0.28 4.83 6.61
N ARG A 429 -1.55 5.24 6.72
CA ARG A 429 -2.51 4.70 7.69
C ARG A 429 -3.81 4.17 7.09
N LEU A 430 -3.77 3.66 5.86
CA LEU A 430 -4.94 3.12 5.14
C LEU A 430 -6.12 4.11 5.17
N TYR A 431 -6.09 5.13 4.31
CA TYR A 431 -7.15 6.14 4.21
C TYR A 431 -7.21 7.15 5.38
N ALA A 432 -6.10 7.31 6.10
CA ALA A 432 -5.94 8.30 7.16
C ALA A 432 -4.51 8.91 7.14
N MET A 433 -4.37 10.11 7.71
CA MET A 433 -3.10 10.81 7.80
C MET A 433 -2.41 10.58 9.14
N SER A 434 -1.10 10.32 9.13
CA SER A 434 -0.32 10.28 10.36
C SER A 434 -0.03 11.70 10.87
N GLN A 435 0.00 11.87 12.19
CA GLN A 435 0.41 13.14 12.81
C GLN A 435 1.87 13.51 12.50
N ARG A 436 2.68 12.54 12.06
CA ARG A 436 4.05 12.79 11.60
C ARG A 436 4.03 13.46 10.23
N GLN A 437 3.29 12.89 9.28
CA GLN A 437 3.19 13.43 7.93
C GLN A 437 2.50 14.80 7.92
N LEU A 438 1.45 15.00 8.71
CA LEU A 438 0.79 16.31 8.84
C LEU A 438 1.75 17.40 9.32
N ARG A 439 2.53 17.13 10.37
CA ARG A 439 3.55 18.07 10.86
C ARG A 439 4.65 18.30 9.83
N TRP A 440 5.08 17.24 9.14
CA TRP A 440 6.06 17.37 8.06
C TRP A 440 5.53 18.29 6.93
N ILE A 441 4.28 18.15 6.50
CA ILE A 441 3.67 19.04 5.49
C ILE A 441 3.69 20.50 5.95
N GLU A 442 3.34 20.75 7.21
CA GLU A 442 3.36 22.11 7.78
C GLU A 442 4.77 22.70 7.80
N ASP A 443 5.75 21.94 8.31
CA ASP A 443 7.14 22.38 8.42
C ASP A 443 7.75 22.59 7.03
N ASP A 444 7.46 21.70 6.08
CA ASP A 444 7.98 21.72 4.71
C ASP A 444 7.46 22.93 3.93
N ILE A 445 6.13 23.15 3.91
CA ILE A 445 5.54 24.33 3.24
C ILE A 445 6.00 25.62 3.92
N THR A 446 6.09 25.65 5.25
CA THR A 446 6.60 26.83 5.98
C THR A 446 8.05 27.11 5.59
N ALA A 447 8.89 26.09 5.50
CA ALA A 447 10.28 26.22 5.06
C ALA A 447 10.37 26.65 3.59
N ALA A 448 9.52 26.12 2.70
CA ALA A 448 9.47 26.51 1.30
C ALA A 448 9.11 27.99 1.13
N ARG A 449 8.11 28.48 1.86
CA ARG A 449 7.74 29.90 1.91
C ARG A 449 8.91 30.76 2.40
N ALA A 450 9.63 30.32 3.43
CA ALA A 450 10.81 31.02 3.93
C ALA A 450 11.96 31.07 2.91
N ARG A 451 12.04 30.10 1.97
CA ARG A 451 12.96 30.11 0.83
C ARG A 451 12.49 30.97 -0.35
N GLY A 452 11.30 31.59 -0.27
CA GLY A 452 10.74 32.42 -1.33
C GLY A 452 9.98 31.61 -2.39
N GLN A 453 9.49 30.41 -2.06
CA GLN A 453 8.59 29.68 -2.96
C GLN A 453 7.22 30.34 -2.94
N ASP A 454 6.79 30.84 -4.11
CA ASP A 454 5.56 31.60 -4.29
C ASP A 454 4.37 30.68 -4.52
N TRP A 455 4.51 29.64 -5.33
CA TRP A 455 3.43 28.69 -5.63
C TRP A 455 3.57 27.40 -4.83
N ILE A 456 2.48 26.91 -4.26
CA ILE A 456 2.45 25.62 -3.54
C ILE A 456 1.37 24.74 -4.17
N PHE A 457 1.78 23.58 -4.63
CA PHE A 457 0.89 22.56 -5.18
C PHE A 457 0.96 21.28 -4.36
N CYS A 458 -0.18 20.69 -4.05
CA CYS A 458 -0.25 19.41 -3.35
C CYS A 458 -0.83 18.30 -4.24
N PHE A 459 -0.27 17.11 -4.13
CA PHE A 459 -0.65 15.96 -4.94
C PHE A 459 -0.85 14.73 -4.05
N PHE A 460 -1.93 13.99 -4.26
CA PHE A 460 -2.17 12.69 -3.63
C PHE A 460 -3.19 11.89 -4.41
N HIS A 461 -3.37 10.61 -4.12
CA HIS A 461 -4.26 9.79 -4.94
C HIS A 461 -5.73 9.86 -4.55
N LEU A 462 -6.10 9.50 -3.31
CA LEU A 462 -7.49 9.33 -2.90
C LEU A 462 -8.39 10.58 -2.96
N SER A 463 -9.62 10.41 -3.44
CA SER A 463 -10.66 11.44 -3.54
C SER A 463 -11.11 12.02 -2.19
N ILE A 464 -10.77 13.28 -1.91
CA ILE A 464 -11.34 14.02 -0.76
C ILE A 464 -12.64 14.77 -1.12
N MET A 465 -12.84 15.07 -2.41
CA MET A 465 -14.04 15.68 -2.96
C MET A 465 -14.34 15.04 -4.31
N THR A 466 -15.54 14.46 -4.44
CA THR A 466 -15.95 13.74 -5.64
C THR A 466 -17.48 13.60 -5.73
N THR A 467 -17.98 13.58 -6.95
CA THR A 467 -19.36 13.23 -7.30
C THR A 467 -19.48 11.85 -7.95
N SER A 468 -18.43 11.03 -7.85
CA SER A 468 -18.31 9.77 -8.59
C SER A 468 -18.59 8.57 -7.70
N THR A 469 -18.29 7.35 -8.17
CA THR A 469 -18.79 6.13 -7.53
C THR A 469 -18.19 5.83 -6.18
N THR A 470 -16.94 6.24 -5.94
CA THR A 470 -16.21 5.99 -4.70
C THR A 470 -16.78 6.81 -3.52
N GLY A 471 -17.29 8.01 -3.81
CA GLY A 471 -17.82 8.95 -2.81
C GLY A 471 -16.73 9.64 -1.98
N MET A 472 -17.13 10.64 -1.19
CA MET A 472 -16.17 11.48 -0.47
C MET A 472 -15.60 10.80 0.78
N LEU A 473 -14.27 10.75 0.87
CA LEU A 473 -13.55 10.35 2.08
C LEU A 473 -13.52 11.48 3.10
N GLN A 474 -14.64 11.67 3.81
CA GLN A 474 -14.81 12.77 4.77
C GLN A 474 -13.72 12.82 5.86
N GLY A 475 -13.15 11.69 6.25
CA GLY A 475 -12.05 11.64 7.24
C GLY A 475 -10.80 12.37 6.76
N LEU A 476 -10.38 12.11 5.52
CA LEU A 476 -9.25 12.81 4.90
C LEU A 476 -9.60 14.27 4.60
N GLN A 477 -10.80 14.53 4.09
CA GLN A 477 -11.29 15.88 3.80
C GLN A 477 -11.23 16.78 5.05
N ARG A 478 -11.72 16.29 6.20
CA ARG A 478 -11.73 17.01 7.49
C ARG A 478 -10.35 17.40 8.00
N VAL A 479 -9.31 16.70 7.58
CA VAL A 479 -7.91 16.92 8.00
C VAL A 479 -7.16 17.78 6.98
N LEU A 480 -7.28 17.45 5.69
CA LEU A 480 -6.49 18.06 4.63
C LEU A 480 -7.02 19.43 4.20
N VAL A 481 -8.35 19.62 4.11
CA VAL A 481 -8.92 20.91 3.69
C VAL A 481 -8.53 22.06 4.63
N PRO A 482 -8.65 21.93 5.97
CA PRO A 482 -8.22 22.99 6.88
C PRO A 482 -6.70 23.23 6.86
N LEU A 483 -5.93 22.16 6.63
CA LEU A 483 -4.48 22.25 6.50
C LEU A 483 -4.10 23.08 5.27
N PHE A 484 -4.70 22.78 4.12
CA PHE A 484 -4.44 23.48 2.86
C PHE A 484 -4.86 24.96 2.89
N ASP A 485 -6.02 25.27 3.50
CA ASP A 485 -6.43 26.67 3.74
C ASP A 485 -5.38 27.40 4.57
N ARG A 486 -5.03 26.88 5.76
CA ARG A 486 -4.08 27.52 6.67
C ARG A 486 -2.68 27.71 6.06
N LEU A 487 -2.24 26.76 5.24
CA LEU A 487 -0.93 26.82 4.59
C LEU A 487 -0.95 27.58 3.25
N ALA A 488 -2.10 28.15 2.87
CA ALA A 488 -2.29 28.89 1.63
C ALA A 488 -1.79 28.11 0.40
N VAL A 489 -2.24 26.85 0.29
CA VAL A 489 -2.00 26.00 -0.90
C VAL A 489 -2.80 26.54 -2.08
N ASP A 490 -2.19 26.62 -3.26
CA ASP A 490 -2.82 27.23 -4.43
C ASP A 490 -3.74 26.27 -5.17
N ALA A 491 -3.24 25.07 -5.45
CA ALA A 491 -4.03 24.01 -6.06
C ALA A 491 -3.63 22.62 -5.56
N VAL A 492 -4.62 21.74 -5.51
CA VAL A 492 -4.53 20.37 -5.05
C VAL A 492 -5.01 19.46 -6.18
N PHE A 493 -4.23 18.43 -6.49
CA PHE A 493 -4.55 17.47 -7.55
C PHE A 493 -4.60 16.05 -6.99
N TYR A 494 -5.63 15.31 -7.41
CA TYR A 494 -5.81 13.92 -6.99
C TYR A 494 -6.53 13.08 -8.03
N GLY A 495 -6.44 11.76 -7.91
CA GLY A 495 -7.00 10.77 -8.85
C GLY A 495 -8.06 9.90 -8.18
N HIS A 496 -8.00 8.59 -8.40
CA HIS A 496 -8.88 7.55 -7.84
C HIS A 496 -10.24 7.44 -8.52
N ASP A 497 -10.98 8.55 -8.70
CA ASP A 497 -12.17 8.52 -9.54
C ASP A 497 -11.79 8.77 -10.99
N HIS A 498 -12.22 7.89 -11.88
CA HIS A 498 -11.80 7.87 -13.27
C HIS A 498 -12.57 8.87 -14.15
N ASP A 499 -12.50 10.14 -13.77
CA ASP A 499 -13.08 11.27 -14.49
C ASP A 499 -12.33 12.58 -14.19
N TYR A 500 -12.80 13.65 -14.82
CA TYR A 500 -12.33 15.00 -14.52
C TYR A 500 -13.35 15.72 -13.63
N GLN A 501 -12.88 16.37 -12.56
CA GLN A 501 -13.70 17.30 -11.79
C GLN A 501 -12.89 18.49 -11.28
N HIS A 502 -13.54 19.65 -11.17
CA HIS A 502 -12.97 20.86 -10.59
C HIS A 502 -13.87 21.42 -9.48
N TYR A 503 -13.26 21.73 -8.34
CA TYR A 503 -13.88 22.34 -7.19
C TYR A 503 -13.14 23.62 -6.80
N ASN A 504 -13.90 24.70 -6.62
CA ASN A 504 -13.46 25.94 -6.00
C ASN A 504 -13.97 25.99 -4.56
N TYR A 505 -13.32 25.23 -3.69
CA TYR A 505 -13.80 24.99 -2.34
C TYR A 505 -13.35 26.11 -1.40
N THR A 506 -14.31 26.81 -0.78
CA THR A 506 -14.02 27.87 0.18
C THR A 506 -14.28 27.37 1.60
N TYR A 507 -13.22 26.94 2.29
CA TYR A 507 -13.31 26.53 3.68
C TYR A 507 -13.83 27.68 4.56
N GLY A 508 -14.51 27.41 5.67
CA GLY A 508 -14.89 28.48 6.62
C GLY A 508 -16.01 29.43 6.18
N TRP A 509 -16.53 29.31 4.97
CA TRP A 509 -17.66 30.11 4.49
C TRP A 509 -18.83 30.05 5.47
N ASN A 510 -19.52 31.18 5.70
CA ASN A 510 -20.57 31.34 6.72
C ASN A 510 -20.14 30.98 8.16
N GLY A 511 -18.84 30.97 8.46
CA GLY A 511 -18.30 30.58 9.76
C GLY A 511 -18.36 29.07 10.02
N LEU A 512 -18.54 28.25 8.97
CA LEU A 512 -18.61 26.79 9.06
C LEU A 512 -17.24 26.14 8.90
N VAL A 513 -16.76 25.53 9.97
CA VAL A 513 -15.50 24.77 9.99
C VAL A 513 -15.79 23.34 10.46
N TYR A 514 -14.83 22.44 10.26
CA TYR A 514 -15.04 21.02 10.60
C TYR A 514 -15.01 20.79 12.11
N GLU A 515 -14.08 21.44 12.83
CA GLU A 515 -13.87 21.23 14.26
C GLU A 515 -13.65 22.55 15.03
N PRO A 516 -13.97 22.59 16.34
CA PRO A 516 -13.62 23.71 17.21
C PRO A 516 -12.12 23.99 17.17
N GLY A 517 -11.75 25.27 17.04
CA GLY A 517 -10.35 25.70 16.98
C GLY A 517 -9.75 25.73 15.57
N HIS A 518 -10.44 25.19 14.56
CA HIS A 518 -10.10 25.50 13.18
C HIS A 518 -10.40 26.98 12.91
N ALA A 519 -9.43 27.67 12.32
CA ALA A 519 -9.58 29.04 11.86
C ALA A 519 -9.58 29.04 10.34
N TRP A 520 -10.46 29.85 9.76
CA TRP A 520 -10.47 30.10 8.33
C TRP A 520 -9.57 31.29 8.00
N THR A 521 -8.68 31.10 7.03
CA THR A 521 -7.69 32.10 6.63
C THR A 521 -8.05 32.85 5.34
N HIS A 522 -9.23 32.57 4.76
CA HIS A 522 -9.73 33.19 3.53
C HIS A 522 -8.88 32.90 2.28
N HIS A 523 -8.10 31.82 2.29
CA HIS A 523 -7.32 31.40 1.14
C HIS A 523 -8.15 30.47 0.24
N PRO A 524 -8.50 30.88 -0.99
CA PRO A 524 -9.21 30.00 -1.90
C PRO A 524 -8.26 28.92 -2.43
N VAL A 525 -8.61 27.65 -2.21
CA VAL A 525 -7.84 26.51 -2.69
C VAL A 525 -8.59 25.86 -3.86
N GLN A 526 -7.90 25.61 -4.96
CA GLN A 526 -8.47 24.89 -6.10
C GLN A 526 -8.22 23.40 -5.96
N TYR A 527 -9.21 22.59 -6.32
CA TYR A 527 -9.10 21.13 -6.22
C TYR A 527 -9.49 20.50 -7.55
N PHE A 528 -8.62 19.65 -8.04
CA PHE A 528 -8.76 18.99 -9.33
C PHE A 528 -8.72 17.47 -9.15
N MET A 529 -9.83 16.82 -9.45
CA MET A 529 -9.88 15.39 -9.69
C MET A 529 -9.43 15.11 -11.12
N THR A 530 -8.45 14.24 -11.30
CA THR A 530 -7.80 14.00 -12.58
C THR A 530 -7.47 12.52 -12.85
N GLY A 531 -8.41 11.61 -12.52
CA GLY A 531 -8.23 10.16 -12.76
C GLY A 531 -8.58 9.68 -14.17
N GLY A 532 -8.67 10.58 -15.14
CA GLY A 532 -8.93 10.22 -16.55
C GLY A 532 -7.66 9.91 -17.36
N GLY A 533 -6.58 9.42 -16.75
CA GLY A 533 -5.29 9.21 -17.42
C GLY A 533 -5.21 7.94 -18.26
N GLY A 534 -6.19 7.04 -18.17
CA GLY A 534 -6.40 6.02 -19.19
C GLY A 534 -7.15 4.75 -18.76
N ALA A 535 -7.36 4.53 -17.46
CA ALA A 535 -8.24 3.47 -16.96
C ALA A 535 -9.70 3.64 -17.41
N ASN A 536 -10.54 2.64 -17.16
CA ASN A 536 -11.97 2.71 -17.50
C ASN A 536 -12.64 3.92 -16.83
N LEU A 537 -13.38 4.76 -17.56
CA LEU A 537 -14.06 5.90 -16.94
C LEU A 537 -15.16 5.47 -15.96
N GLU A 538 -15.53 6.34 -15.01
CA GLU A 538 -16.55 6.09 -13.96
C GLU A 538 -17.93 5.64 -14.51
N VAL A 539 -18.21 5.94 -15.77
CA VAL A 539 -19.36 5.41 -16.51
C VAL A 539 -19.42 3.89 -16.45
N GLY A 540 -18.29 3.21 -16.61
CA GLY A 540 -18.18 1.75 -16.54
C GLY A 540 -18.46 1.20 -15.14
N TYR A 541 -18.37 2.05 -14.12
CA TYR A 541 -18.61 1.72 -12.71
C TYR A 541 -20.02 2.12 -12.25
N GLY A 542 -20.87 2.60 -13.16
CA GLY A 542 -22.28 2.89 -12.87
C GLY A 542 -22.53 4.29 -12.34
N VAL A 543 -21.63 5.26 -12.58
CA VAL A 543 -21.84 6.64 -12.12
C VAL A 543 -23.16 7.25 -12.64
N LEU A 544 -23.63 6.82 -13.81
CA LEU A 544 -24.88 7.27 -14.43
C LEU A 544 -26.14 6.65 -13.82
N SER A 545 -26.01 5.52 -13.11
CA SER A 545 -27.14 4.86 -12.45
C SER A 545 -27.35 5.35 -11.02
N GLN A 546 -26.44 6.18 -10.51
CA GLN A 546 -26.63 6.82 -9.22
C GLN A 546 -27.89 7.68 -9.23
N GLY A 547 -28.62 7.65 -8.11
CA GLY A 547 -29.76 8.53 -7.89
C GLY A 547 -29.36 9.82 -7.19
N LEU A 548 -30.36 10.61 -6.80
CA LEU A 548 -30.16 11.70 -5.86
C LEU A 548 -29.59 11.16 -4.54
N ARG A 549 -28.51 11.79 -4.05
CA ARG A 549 -27.88 11.42 -2.78
C ARG A 549 -27.87 12.61 -1.85
N THR A 550 -28.35 12.43 -0.62
CA THR A 550 -28.24 13.47 0.42
C THR A 550 -27.20 13.05 1.44
N ASP A 551 -26.13 13.83 1.55
CA ASP A 551 -25.10 13.64 2.57
C ASP A 551 -25.35 14.61 3.72
N THR A 552 -25.23 14.14 4.96
CA THR A 552 -25.24 15.01 6.14
C THR A 552 -23.81 15.26 6.58
N VAL A 553 -23.37 16.52 6.59
CA VAL A 553 -22.06 16.92 7.11
C VAL A 553 -22.27 17.75 8.37
N ARG A 554 -21.60 17.33 9.43
CA ARG A 554 -21.55 18.05 10.70
C ARG A 554 -20.50 19.15 10.63
N TRP A 555 -20.92 20.38 10.89
CA TRP A 555 -20.07 21.57 10.94
C TRP A 555 -20.05 22.20 12.32
N TRP A 556 -18.90 22.67 12.76
CA TRP A 556 -18.80 23.63 13.85
C TRP A 556 -19.10 25.03 13.33
N ASN A 557 -20.12 25.68 13.89
CA ASN A 557 -20.41 27.08 13.59
C ASN A 557 -19.64 27.97 14.58
N THR A 558 -18.65 28.69 14.06
CA THR A 558 -17.80 29.60 14.85
C THR A 558 -18.56 30.76 15.48
N THR A 559 -19.67 31.21 14.88
CA THR A 559 -20.51 32.29 15.41
C THR A 559 -21.47 31.78 16.50
N ALA A 560 -22.07 30.61 16.29
CA ALA A 560 -23.02 30.03 17.25
C ALA A 560 -22.33 29.30 18.41
N GLY A 561 -21.06 28.90 18.25
CA GLY A 561 -20.34 28.13 19.26
C GLY A 561 -20.92 26.73 19.46
N SER A 562 -21.48 26.13 18.41
CA SER A 562 -22.10 24.80 18.47
C SER A 562 -21.97 24.06 17.13
N TYR A 563 -22.05 22.74 17.17
CA TYR A 563 -22.20 21.94 15.97
C TYR A 563 -23.59 22.10 15.36
N GLN A 564 -23.66 22.10 14.03
CA GLN A 564 -24.88 22.00 13.25
C GLN A 564 -24.71 20.96 12.15
N ASP A 565 -25.74 20.15 11.93
CA ASP A 565 -25.78 19.17 10.85
C ASP A 565 -26.39 19.86 9.63
N LYS A 566 -25.65 19.89 8.52
CA LYS A 566 -26.08 20.40 7.22
C LYS A 566 -26.29 19.25 6.26
N GLN A 567 -27.35 19.32 5.46
CA GLN A 567 -27.64 18.35 4.42
C GLN A 567 -27.22 18.92 3.08
N TYR A 568 -26.61 18.07 2.26
CA TYR A 568 -26.08 18.40 0.93
C TYR A 568 -26.69 17.43 -0.06
N THR A 569 -27.49 17.92 -1.00
CA THR A 569 -28.08 17.06 -2.03
C THR A 569 -27.26 17.07 -3.31
N ARG A 570 -26.79 15.88 -3.67
CA ARG A 570 -26.12 15.56 -4.92
C ARG A 570 -27.04 15.06 -6.00
N HIS A 571 -26.93 15.69 -7.17
CA HIS A 571 -27.63 15.24 -8.37
C HIS A 571 -26.82 14.20 -9.12
N PRO A 572 -27.50 13.27 -9.79
CA PRO A 572 -26.84 12.27 -10.60
C PRO A 572 -26.15 12.88 -11.83
N TRP A 573 -25.20 12.14 -12.39
CA TRP A 573 -24.57 12.49 -13.66
C TRP A 573 -25.60 12.50 -14.79
N ASN A 574 -25.55 13.52 -15.66
CA ASN A 574 -26.60 13.73 -16.65
C ASN A 574 -26.28 13.03 -17.98
N ALA A 575 -26.78 11.80 -18.14
CA ALA A 575 -26.62 11.03 -19.37
C ALA A 575 -27.22 11.68 -20.63
N SER A 576 -28.16 12.64 -20.49
CA SER A 576 -28.78 13.33 -21.64
C SER A 576 -27.89 14.37 -22.32
N ARG A 577 -26.75 14.75 -21.71
CA ARG A 577 -25.82 15.78 -22.21
C ARG A 577 -24.61 15.20 -22.94
N TYR A 578 -24.85 14.17 -23.72
CA TYR A 578 -23.83 13.42 -24.41
C TYR A 578 -23.28 14.15 -25.67
N VAL A 579 -21.98 13.98 -25.94
CA VAL A 579 -21.38 14.11 -27.28
C VAL A 579 -20.43 12.96 -27.62
N THR A 580 -20.41 12.51 -28.88
CA THR A 580 -19.37 11.57 -29.36
C THR A 580 -18.23 12.45 -29.81
N ASN A 581 -17.01 12.18 -29.33
CA ASN A 581 -15.84 12.81 -29.90
C ASN A 581 -15.37 11.96 -31.08
N PRO A 582 -15.62 12.36 -32.34
CA PRO A 582 -15.21 11.58 -33.50
C PRO A 582 -13.68 11.47 -33.64
N GLY A 583 -12.91 12.34 -32.96
CA GLY A 583 -11.45 12.26 -32.91
C GLY A 583 -10.91 11.16 -31.99
N PHE A 584 -11.75 10.60 -31.11
CA PHE A 584 -11.38 9.59 -30.12
C PHE A 584 -12.53 8.59 -29.90
N PRO A 585 -12.80 7.69 -30.86
CA PRO A 585 -13.67 6.56 -30.58
C PRO A 585 -13.04 5.73 -29.46
N VAL A 586 -13.71 5.68 -28.31
CA VAL A 586 -13.32 4.82 -27.19
C VAL A 586 -14.02 3.47 -27.38
N ASN A 587 -13.27 2.36 -27.31
CA ASN A 587 -13.78 1.03 -27.57
C ASN A 587 -13.74 0.18 -26.28
N TYR A 588 -14.66 0.46 -25.36
CA TYR A 588 -14.80 -0.39 -24.16
C TYR A 588 -15.58 -1.65 -24.51
N THR A 589 -14.90 -2.79 -24.57
CA THR A 589 -15.51 -4.11 -24.83
C THR A 589 -15.98 -4.84 -23.56
N GLN A 590 -15.68 -4.30 -22.38
CA GLN A 590 -15.66 -5.08 -21.13
C GLN A 590 -16.86 -4.84 -20.18
N TYR A 591 -17.71 -3.83 -20.42
CA TYR A 591 -18.76 -3.43 -19.47
C TYR A 591 -20.12 -3.13 -20.13
N SER A 592 -20.89 -4.17 -20.49
CA SER A 592 -22.35 -4.10 -20.46
C SER A 592 -22.99 -5.50 -20.41
N ALA A 593 -24.14 -5.61 -19.74
CA ALA A 593 -24.98 -6.82 -19.76
C ALA A 593 -25.81 -6.96 -21.06
N GLU A 594 -25.85 -5.91 -21.91
CA GLU A 594 -26.77 -5.80 -23.05
C GLU A 594 -26.09 -5.42 -24.39
N GLY A 595 -24.76 -5.33 -24.43
CA GLY A 595 -23.99 -5.33 -25.69
C GLY A 595 -24.21 -4.15 -26.64
N THR A 596 -24.80 -3.03 -26.20
CA THR A 596 -24.97 -1.84 -27.05
C THR A 596 -24.11 -0.68 -26.56
N HIS A 597 -23.25 -0.22 -27.48
CA HIS A 597 -22.15 0.72 -27.30
C HIS A 597 -22.56 2.02 -27.98
N ASP A 598 -22.07 3.18 -27.55
CA ASP A 598 -22.32 4.39 -28.33
C ASP A 598 -21.16 5.41 -28.43
N GLY A 599 -19.98 5.12 -27.87
CA GLY A 599 -18.77 5.94 -28.09
C GLY A 599 -18.93 7.38 -27.58
N LYS A 600 -19.60 7.52 -26.44
CA LYS A 600 -20.13 8.78 -25.90
C LYS A 600 -19.30 9.28 -24.73
N TYR A 601 -19.00 10.57 -24.72
CA TYR A 601 -18.48 11.27 -23.53
C TYR A 601 -19.68 11.76 -22.72
N TYR A 602 -19.62 11.53 -21.41
CA TYR A 602 -20.68 11.92 -20.50
C TYR A 602 -20.25 13.17 -19.77
N TYR A 603 -21.15 14.13 -19.70
CA TYR A 603 -20.84 15.41 -19.15
C TYR A 603 -21.84 15.79 -18.07
N HIS A 604 -21.32 16.27 -16.94
CA HIS A 604 -22.12 16.82 -15.87
C HIS A 604 -21.90 18.33 -15.83
N TYR A 605 -22.58 19.05 -16.75
CA TYR A 605 -22.70 20.50 -16.64
C TYR A 605 -23.66 20.82 -15.48
N PRO A 606 -23.26 21.56 -14.45
CA PRO A 606 -24.15 21.74 -13.32
C PRO A 606 -25.24 22.79 -13.58
N PRO A 607 -25.05 23.76 -14.50
CA PRO A 607 -24.85 25.16 -14.12
C PRO A 607 -24.79 25.57 -12.62
N HIS A 608 -25.22 24.80 -11.61
CA HIS A 608 -24.90 24.97 -10.17
C HIS A 608 -25.09 23.71 -9.27
N GLN A 609 -25.25 22.47 -9.75
CA GLN A 609 -25.85 21.42 -8.89
C GLN A 609 -25.26 20.00 -8.95
N ALA A 610 -23.96 19.84 -8.69
CA ALA A 610 -23.63 18.65 -7.87
C ALA A 610 -24.03 18.85 -6.41
N TYR A 611 -24.22 20.09 -5.94
CA TYR A 611 -24.77 20.40 -4.62
C TYR A 611 -25.81 21.50 -4.79
N HIS A 612 -27.10 21.12 -4.89
CA HIS A 612 -28.19 22.01 -5.30
C HIS A 612 -28.44 23.17 -4.34
N ASP A 613 -28.15 22.98 -3.06
CA ASP A 613 -28.43 23.89 -1.95
C ASP A 613 -27.22 24.71 -1.52
N GLU A 614 -25.99 24.24 -1.75
CA GLU A 614 -24.81 24.82 -1.12
C GLU A 614 -23.57 24.89 -2.03
N HIS A 615 -23.75 25.28 -3.31
CA HIS A 615 -22.63 25.57 -4.24
C HIS A 615 -21.53 26.45 -3.61
N ALA A 616 -21.90 27.38 -2.73
CA ALA A 616 -20.96 28.23 -2.00
C ALA A 616 -20.13 27.50 -0.93
N GLN A 617 -20.60 26.37 -0.39
CA GLN A 617 -19.95 25.65 0.70
C GLN A 617 -19.06 24.50 0.20
N LEU A 618 -19.49 23.76 -0.83
CA LEU A 618 -18.76 22.61 -1.37
C LEU A 618 -18.06 22.91 -2.70
N GLY A 619 -18.31 24.06 -3.32
CA GLY A 619 -17.45 24.63 -4.36
C GLY A 619 -17.42 23.92 -5.71
N PHE A 620 -18.21 22.87 -5.94
CA PHE A 620 -18.16 22.11 -7.19
C PHE A 620 -18.51 22.95 -8.42
N GLN A 621 -17.59 23.02 -9.38
CA GLN A 621 -17.72 23.85 -10.58
C GLN A 621 -18.08 23.04 -11.84
N TYR A 622 -17.39 21.92 -12.06
CA TYR A 622 -17.45 21.20 -13.32
C TYR A 622 -17.04 19.73 -13.14
N GLY A 623 -17.68 18.83 -13.90
CA GLY A 623 -17.24 17.44 -14.02
C GLY A 623 -17.51 16.85 -15.41
N GLU A 624 -16.59 16.04 -15.92
CA GLU A 624 -16.69 15.39 -17.22
C GLU A 624 -16.08 13.98 -17.20
N GLN A 625 -16.80 13.01 -17.73
CA GLN A 625 -16.33 11.65 -18.00
C GLN A 625 -15.50 11.67 -19.28
N ALA A 626 -14.23 11.98 -19.15
CA ALA A 626 -13.32 12.07 -20.27
C ALA A 626 -11.91 11.62 -19.88
N PHE A 627 -11.23 11.00 -20.84
CA PHE A 627 -9.78 10.94 -20.78
C PHE A 627 -9.21 12.33 -20.92
N HIS A 628 -8.21 12.65 -20.10
CA HIS A 628 -7.64 13.97 -20.07
C HIS A 628 -6.28 13.99 -19.37
N PHE A 629 -5.64 15.14 -19.47
CA PHE A 629 -4.56 15.57 -18.60
C PHE A 629 -4.75 17.06 -18.29
N ILE A 630 -4.16 17.52 -17.20
CA ILE A 630 -4.13 18.93 -16.83
C ILE A 630 -2.76 19.48 -17.21
N GLU A 631 -2.72 20.61 -17.91
CA GLU A 631 -1.53 21.39 -18.18
C GLU A 631 -1.53 22.59 -17.23
N VAL A 632 -0.43 22.80 -16.51
CA VAL A 632 -0.22 23.97 -15.65
C VAL A 632 0.97 24.75 -16.18
N SER A 633 0.79 26.05 -16.36
CA SER A 633 1.83 26.97 -16.84
C SER A 633 2.00 28.11 -15.85
N ILE A 634 3.25 28.39 -15.47
CA ILE A 634 3.59 29.42 -14.49
C ILE A 634 4.54 30.41 -15.14
N ASP A 635 4.23 31.70 -15.03
CA ASP A 635 5.05 32.82 -15.46
C ASP A 635 5.07 33.88 -14.36
N GLY A 636 6.10 33.82 -13.51
CA GLY A 636 6.24 34.66 -12.32
C GLY A 636 5.03 34.53 -11.39
N ASN A 637 4.25 35.59 -11.32
CA ASN A 637 3.05 35.69 -10.48
C ASN A 637 1.76 35.24 -11.17
N THR A 638 1.84 34.72 -12.40
CA THR A 638 0.67 34.18 -13.11
C THR A 638 0.75 32.66 -13.19
N CYS A 639 -0.32 31.96 -12.81
CA CYS A 639 -0.49 30.53 -13.00
C CYS A 639 -1.74 30.29 -13.84
N ASN A 640 -1.60 29.57 -14.95
CA ASN A 640 -2.73 29.12 -15.76
C ASN A 640 -2.83 27.60 -15.74
N ILE A 641 -3.96 27.08 -15.26
CA ILE A 641 -4.30 25.66 -15.19
C ILE A 641 -5.33 25.39 -16.30
N THR A 642 -5.09 24.40 -17.16
CA THR A 642 -5.99 24.05 -18.26
C THR A 642 -6.17 22.54 -18.35
N ALA A 643 -7.41 22.04 -18.28
CA ALA A 643 -7.70 20.63 -18.54
C ALA A 643 -7.85 20.39 -20.04
N ARG A 644 -7.24 19.33 -20.56
CA ARG A 644 -7.19 19.02 -22.00
C ARG A 644 -7.54 17.56 -22.29
N TYR A 645 -8.25 17.36 -23.39
CA TYR A 645 -8.45 16.03 -23.97
C TYR A 645 -7.11 15.52 -24.51
N PRO A 646 -7.00 14.23 -24.85
CA PRO A 646 -5.74 13.66 -25.34
C PRO A 646 -5.23 14.28 -26.66
N ASN A 647 -6.07 14.95 -27.45
CA ASN A 647 -5.63 15.68 -28.66
C ASN A 647 -5.10 17.09 -28.33
N GLY A 648 -5.03 17.45 -27.04
CA GLY A 648 -4.62 18.75 -26.58
C GLY A 648 -5.69 19.85 -26.68
N VAL A 649 -6.88 19.55 -27.19
CA VAL A 649 -8.02 20.49 -27.15
C VAL A 649 -8.47 20.64 -25.70
N MET A 650 -8.76 21.87 -25.29
CA MET A 650 -9.25 22.17 -23.95
C MET A 650 -10.59 21.46 -23.68
N LEU A 651 -10.76 20.90 -22.48
CA LEU A 651 -12.04 20.39 -22.01
C LEU A 651 -13.05 21.52 -22.00
N ALA A 652 -14.22 21.31 -22.61
CA ALA A 652 -15.21 22.38 -22.74
C ALA A 652 -16.66 21.88 -22.71
N GLY A 653 -16.86 20.56 -22.53
CA GLY A 653 -18.17 19.93 -22.59
C GLY A 653 -18.84 20.03 -23.97
N PRO A 654 -20.10 19.56 -24.09
CA PRO A 654 -20.91 19.63 -25.30
C PRO A 654 -21.02 21.05 -25.85
N GLY A 655 -20.68 21.22 -27.14
CA GLY A 655 -20.77 22.51 -27.82
C GLY A 655 -19.71 23.54 -27.39
N GLY A 656 -18.73 23.16 -26.57
CA GLY A 656 -17.64 24.05 -26.15
C GLY A 656 -18.04 25.13 -25.15
N ILE A 657 -19.14 24.92 -24.42
CA ILE A 657 -19.79 25.96 -23.61
C ILE A 657 -19.10 26.25 -22.27
N ALA A 658 -18.22 25.37 -21.80
CA ALA A 658 -17.61 25.46 -20.48
C ALA A 658 -16.10 25.18 -20.53
N PRO A 659 -15.30 26.04 -21.20
CA PRO A 659 -13.86 25.87 -21.31
C PRO A 659 -13.19 25.79 -19.93
N GLN A 660 -12.37 24.75 -19.73
CA GLN A 660 -11.70 24.43 -18.48
C GLN A 660 -10.29 25.04 -18.44
N SER A 661 -10.23 26.35 -18.21
CA SER A 661 -8.99 27.11 -18.03
C SER A 661 -9.15 28.16 -16.92
N TRP A 662 -8.20 28.21 -16.01
CA TRP A 662 -8.20 29.11 -14.85
C TRP A 662 -6.88 29.85 -14.75
N VAL A 663 -6.97 31.18 -14.64
CA VAL A 663 -5.81 32.06 -14.49
C VAL A 663 -5.82 32.65 -13.10
N PHE A 664 -4.77 32.38 -12.34
CA PHE A 664 -4.51 32.91 -11.02
C PHE A 664 -3.37 33.92 -11.11
N VAL A 665 -3.55 35.08 -10.47
CA VAL A 665 -2.53 36.12 -10.42
C VAL A 665 -2.26 36.46 -8.96
N LYS A 666 -1.01 36.32 -8.55
CA LYS A 666 -0.55 36.75 -7.23
C LYS A 666 -0.18 38.24 -7.24
N PRO A 667 -0.46 38.95 -6.13
CA PRO A 667 -0.23 40.38 -6.01
C PRO A 667 1.24 40.79 -6.13
#